data_AF-A0A8J2SJ18-F1
#
_entry.id   AF-A0A8J2SJ18-F1
#
_cell.length_a   1.000
_cell.length_b   1.000
_cell.length_c   1.000
_cell.angle_alpha   90.00
_cell.angle_beta   90.00
_cell.angle_gamma   90.00
#
_symmetry.space_group_name_H-M   'P 1'
#
loop_
_entity.id
_entity.type
_entity.pdbx_description
1 polymer ?
#
loop_
_entity_poly.entity_id
_entity_poly.type
_entity_poly.pdbx_seq_one_letter_code
_entity_poly.pdbx_strand_id
1 'polypeptide(L)'
;MRGEFSGAATPNVKADGVEMESICVGAFASPTPKGGDDMPFSPRSEIECATEAAKSMAHTEAGNYTIAPDRSRAVQNWDVAICVALIYTALVTPAEVGFIHDRNKKTIQYYWAFFACTQIVNLVFIFDVGLQFFLHYQDAQGTWIRNHRRIIKHYLYGSFCIDFVSSIPYGALTLAFPAVGNAQALRLLRLLRLAKLLRIIRSSRLVNRYRADMSVSYGVVQLVGFVLLAVLFCHWMACVWGFVGHFQVSNSEDFPHNSWMGAFEGNDVEGNPWYKWNIRNPKHQYVIALYFSIMTLTTVGYGDVLATTIPEYALMVIIMFVGGFMWAYIIGAVCAVTATLDIKKIEHQQLYDQINSMLVDMSIDRSTAARVRSFMFQSEEMERRDAYSELVEFLSPELQGLMCDEISARTLGKVNYFVSRTNRFRFAIYKALTRRLYVPQELIHEDRLLIIANQGVVGSDGRIYTRGMALNTDFFLQCDEIREAGTLITRALNYVELELLSRRDFALIVRQFPAERPYITAFRVFYALRRRVARGDLLEAPSTGSGETDFGACFDAVRRDPLAIVGCPEDFRDNAALVHEALKRDASLIRYASARLRGDARFVRRAITAAGAGWPESVLPHVSEDLRGLLTTVCGDDSLL
;
A
#
# COMPACT_ATOMS: atom_id res chain seq x y z
N MET A 1 8.14 -36.83 -28.49
CA MET A 1 7.25 -37.11 -29.64
C MET A 1 6.54 -35.83 -30.00
N ARG A 2 6.60 -35.44 -31.28
CA ARG A 2 5.84 -34.32 -31.87
C ARG A 2 4.34 -34.60 -31.81
N GLY A 3 3.53 -33.55 -31.78
CA GLY A 3 2.08 -33.62 -31.99
C GLY A 3 1.45 -32.23 -32.07
N GLU A 4 1.45 -31.66 -33.28
CA GLU A 4 0.62 -30.52 -33.67
C GLU A 4 -0.86 -30.89 -33.61
N PHE A 5 -1.73 -29.95 -33.22
CA PHE A 5 -3.10 -29.92 -33.72
C PHE A 5 -3.56 -28.47 -33.91
N SER A 6 -3.88 -28.15 -35.16
CA SER A 6 -4.47 -26.91 -35.64
C SER A 6 -6.00 -26.95 -35.49
N GLY A 7 -6.63 -25.77 -35.47
CA GLY A 7 -8.00 -25.60 -35.94
C GLY A 7 -8.99 -25.01 -34.93
N ALA A 8 -8.91 -23.69 -34.68
CA ALA A 8 -9.99 -22.96 -34.05
C ALA A 8 -10.96 -22.44 -35.12
N ALA A 9 -12.16 -23.01 -35.14
CA ALA A 9 -13.31 -22.52 -35.89
C ALA A 9 -13.92 -21.31 -35.16
N THR A 10 -14.15 -20.22 -35.89
CA THR A 10 -14.92 -19.06 -35.43
C THR A 10 -16.42 -19.35 -35.53
N PRO A 11 -17.24 -19.08 -34.48
CA PRO A 11 -18.68 -19.03 -34.64
C PRO A 11 -19.11 -17.61 -35.03
N ASN A 12 -19.73 -17.53 -36.21
CA ASN A 12 -20.57 -16.44 -36.67
C ASN A 12 -21.66 -16.12 -35.62
N VAL A 13 -21.65 -14.90 -35.06
CA VAL A 13 -22.80 -14.35 -34.33
C VAL A 13 -23.30 -13.14 -35.12
N LYS A 14 -24.53 -13.28 -35.62
CA LYS A 14 -25.32 -12.27 -36.31
C LYS A 14 -25.42 -11.01 -35.44
N ALA A 15 -25.08 -9.87 -36.03
CA ALA A 15 -25.39 -8.57 -35.49
C ALA A 15 -26.86 -8.25 -35.80
N ASP A 16 -27.73 -8.41 -34.81
CA ASP A 16 -29.06 -7.81 -34.83
C ASP A 16 -28.93 -6.33 -34.45
N GLY A 17 -29.49 -5.48 -35.30
CA GLY A 17 -29.39 -4.04 -35.23
C GLY A 17 -29.95 -3.44 -33.95
N VAL A 18 -29.22 -2.48 -33.42
CA VAL A 18 -29.75 -1.42 -32.56
C VAL A 18 -29.28 -0.11 -33.18
N GLU A 19 -30.27 0.69 -33.56
CA GLU A 19 -30.12 2.04 -34.08
C GLU A 19 -29.22 2.88 -33.16
N MET A 20 -28.07 3.31 -33.68
CA MET A 20 -27.36 4.45 -33.10
C MET A 20 -28.14 5.70 -33.46
N GLU A 21 -29.08 6.11 -32.60
CA GLU A 21 -29.58 7.46 -32.65
C GLU A 21 -28.45 8.44 -32.34
N SER A 22 -28.35 9.41 -33.23
CA SER A 22 -27.41 10.52 -33.28
C SER A 22 -27.41 11.38 -32.01
N ILE A 23 -26.43 11.19 -31.12
CA ILE A 23 -26.02 12.23 -30.17
C ILE A 23 -24.49 12.18 -30.01
N CYS A 24 -23.73 12.37 -31.09
CA CYS A 24 -22.26 12.53 -31.02
C CYS A 24 -21.70 13.18 -32.32
N VAL A 25 -22.29 14.27 -32.80
CA VAL A 25 -21.63 15.14 -33.82
C VAL A 25 -21.85 16.65 -33.53
N GLY A 26 -22.48 17.01 -32.41
CA GLY A 26 -22.87 18.41 -32.14
C GLY A 26 -21.87 19.30 -31.38
N ALA A 27 -20.79 18.75 -30.80
CA ALA A 27 -19.93 19.49 -29.88
C ALA A 27 -18.52 19.82 -30.40
N PHE A 28 -18.20 19.46 -31.66
CA PHE A 28 -16.98 19.89 -32.35
C PHE A 28 -17.27 20.98 -33.39
N ALA A 29 -18.04 22.00 -33.01
CA ALA A 29 -18.07 23.26 -33.73
C ALA A 29 -17.28 24.27 -32.92
N SER A 30 -16.01 24.47 -33.27
CA SER A 30 -15.23 25.60 -32.79
C SER A 30 -15.92 26.90 -33.21
N PRO A 31 -16.02 27.92 -32.34
CA PRO A 31 -16.27 29.26 -32.82
C PRO A 31 -15.00 29.70 -33.57
N THR A 32 -15.14 30.01 -34.84
CA THR A 32 -14.07 30.67 -35.62
C THR A 32 -13.69 31.98 -34.92
N PRO A 33 -12.39 32.25 -34.67
CA PRO A 33 -12.01 33.50 -34.05
C PRO A 33 -12.10 34.61 -35.10
N LYS A 34 -12.97 35.59 -34.87
CA LYS A 34 -12.86 36.90 -35.52
C LYS A 34 -11.85 37.74 -34.74
N GLY A 35 -10.62 37.75 -35.23
CA GLY A 35 -9.66 38.84 -35.07
C GLY A 35 -8.82 38.84 -33.78
N GLY A 36 -7.50 38.84 -33.99
CA GLY A 36 -6.51 39.40 -33.07
C GLY A 36 -5.96 38.47 -31.99
N ASP A 37 -4.68 38.13 -32.14
CA ASP A 37 -3.75 37.65 -31.11
C ASP A 37 -4.01 36.26 -30.48
N ASP A 38 -3.70 35.19 -31.22
CA ASP A 38 -3.64 33.83 -30.67
C ASP A 38 -2.21 33.45 -30.24
N MET A 39 -1.99 33.44 -28.92
CA MET A 39 -1.00 32.58 -28.28
C MET A 39 -1.49 31.12 -28.34
N PRO A 40 -0.61 30.12 -28.56
CA PRO A 40 -1.04 28.72 -28.59
C PRO A 40 -1.48 28.29 -27.18
N PHE A 41 -2.78 28.00 -27.00
CA PHE A 41 -3.29 27.36 -25.79
C PHE A 41 -2.58 26.03 -25.57
N SER A 42 -2.01 25.82 -24.37
CA SER A 42 -1.23 24.62 -24.10
C SER A 42 -2.11 23.36 -24.06
N PRO A 43 -1.64 22.20 -24.54
CA PRO A 43 -2.37 20.92 -24.52
C PRO A 43 -2.86 20.50 -23.12
N ARG A 44 -2.24 21.02 -22.05
CA ARG A 44 -2.69 20.79 -20.66
C ARG A 44 -4.10 21.33 -20.40
N SER A 45 -4.46 22.47 -21.00
CA SER A 45 -5.76 23.11 -20.77
C SER A 45 -6.92 22.38 -21.44
N GLU A 46 -6.69 21.81 -22.63
CA GLU A 46 -7.69 20.97 -23.31
C GLU A 46 -7.90 19.65 -22.59
N ILE A 47 -6.81 19.03 -22.08
CA ILE A 47 -6.91 17.80 -21.29
C ILE A 47 -7.62 18.09 -19.97
N GLU A 48 -7.27 19.16 -19.26
CA GLU A 48 -7.96 19.54 -18.01
C GLU A 48 -9.45 19.81 -18.26
N CYS A 49 -9.79 20.55 -19.33
CA CYS A 49 -11.18 20.80 -19.74
C CYS A 49 -11.91 19.51 -20.15
N ALA A 50 -11.26 18.60 -20.89
CA ALA A 50 -11.82 17.30 -21.25
C ALA A 50 -11.98 16.38 -20.02
N THR A 51 -11.08 16.47 -19.05
CA THR A 51 -11.14 15.72 -17.79
C THR A 51 -12.24 16.26 -16.89
N GLU A 52 -12.41 17.58 -16.81
CA GLU A 52 -13.52 18.23 -16.12
C GLU A 52 -14.85 17.98 -16.83
N ALA A 53 -14.89 17.99 -18.17
CA ALA A 53 -16.05 17.60 -18.95
C ALA A 53 -16.40 16.13 -18.75
N ALA A 54 -15.42 15.22 -18.73
CA ALA A 54 -15.63 13.80 -18.44
C ALA A 54 -16.11 13.57 -16.99
N LYS A 55 -15.54 14.30 -16.01
CA LYS A 55 -16.02 14.28 -14.61
C LYS A 55 -17.44 14.83 -14.51
N SER A 56 -17.72 15.93 -15.20
CA SER A 56 -19.05 16.55 -15.31
C SER A 56 -20.05 15.56 -15.91
N MET A 57 -19.78 14.98 -17.09
CA MET A 57 -20.62 13.96 -17.73
C MET A 57 -20.82 12.72 -16.86
N ALA A 58 -19.79 12.24 -16.17
CA ALA A 58 -19.92 11.14 -15.21
C ALA A 58 -20.85 11.50 -14.03
N HIS A 59 -20.83 12.76 -13.58
CA HIS A 59 -21.75 13.29 -12.58
C HIS A 59 -23.18 13.49 -13.13
N THR A 60 -23.34 13.85 -14.41
CA THR A 60 -24.64 14.05 -15.07
C THR A 60 -25.38 12.74 -15.35
N GLU A 61 -24.67 11.62 -15.56
CA GLU A 61 -25.29 10.29 -15.76
C GLU A 61 -25.67 9.57 -14.46
N ALA A 62 -25.20 10.05 -13.31
CA ALA A 62 -25.60 9.52 -12.01
C ALA A 62 -27.00 10.04 -11.68
N GLY A 63 -28.05 9.30 -12.07
CA GLY A 63 -29.41 9.63 -11.64
C GLY A 63 -29.47 9.75 -10.12
N ASN A 64 -30.21 10.75 -9.60
CA ASN A 64 -30.36 11.11 -8.18
C ASN A 64 -30.73 9.94 -7.23
N TYR A 65 -31.04 8.76 -7.77
CA TYR A 65 -31.51 7.58 -7.05
C TYR A 65 -30.48 6.45 -6.98
N THR A 66 -29.26 6.61 -7.49
CA THR A 66 -28.23 5.54 -7.50
C THR A 66 -27.08 5.84 -6.54
N ILE A 67 -26.55 4.79 -5.90
CA ILE A 67 -25.57 4.92 -4.80
C ILE A 67 -24.21 4.36 -5.23
N ALA A 68 -23.19 5.20 -5.12
CA ALA A 68 -21.79 4.83 -5.33
C ALA A 68 -21.22 4.21 -4.04
N PRO A 69 -20.81 2.92 -4.06
CA PRO A 69 -20.36 2.21 -2.87
C PRO A 69 -18.97 2.66 -2.38
N ASP A 70 -18.11 3.17 -3.27
CA ASP A 70 -16.75 3.64 -2.97
C ASP A 70 -16.72 4.97 -2.19
N ARG A 71 -17.69 5.86 -2.44
CA ARG A 71 -17.73 7.20 -1.83
C ARG A 71 -18.53 7.27 -0.53
N SER A 72 -19.44 6.34 -0.29
CA SER A 72 -20.39 6.41 0.82
C SER A 72 -19.95 5.59 2.03
N ARG A 73 -19.56 6.28 3.12
CA ARG A 73 -19.28 5.64 4.42
C ARG A 73 -20.49 4.86 4.96
N ALA A 74 -21.71 5.29 4.63
CA ALA A 74 -22.92 4.61 5.04
C ALA A 74 -23.05 3.21 4.40
N VAL A 75 -22.66 3.07 3.13
CA VAL A 75 -22.62 1.77 2.44
C VAL A 75 -21.53 0.89 3.02
N GLN A 76 -20.37 1.44 3.36
CA GLN A 76 -19.29 0.68 4.00
C GLN A 76 -19.70 0.14 5.38
N ASN A 77 -20.36 0.96 6.19
CA ASN A 77 -20.89 0.52 7.48
C ASN A 77 -22.03 -0.50 7.31
N TRP A 78 -22.85 -0.35 6.28
CA TRP A 78 -23.91 -1.32 5.94
C TRP A 78 -23.32 -2.66 5.52
N ASP A 79 -22.29 -2.66 4.69
CA ASP A 79 -21.53 -3.84 4.27
C ASP A 79 -20.97 -4.61 5.49
N VAL A 80 -20.48 -3.89 6.51
CA VAL A 80 -20.06 -4.50 7.80
C VAL A 80 -21.25 -5.11 8.54
N ALA A 81 -22.41 -4.44 8.58
CA ALA A 81 -23.62 -5.00 9.18
C ALA A 81 -24.09 -6.28 8.44
N ILE A 82 -23.97 -6.33 7.11
CA ILE A 82 -24.24 -7.52 6.30
C ILE A 82 -23.25 -8.64 6.60
N CYS A 83 -21.96 -8.35 6.73
CA CYS A 83 -20.95 -9.31 7.21
C CYS A 83 -21.37 -9.95 8.54
N VAL A 84 -21.75 -9.14 9.53
CA VAL A 84 -22.18 -9.62 10.85
C VAL A 84 -23.46 -10.46 10.74
N ALA A 85 -24.43 -10.02 9.94
CA ALA A 85 -25.66 -10.76 9.68
C ALA A 85 -25.42 -12.10 8.97
N LEU A 86 -24.44 -12.18 8.07
CA LEU A 86 -24.02 -13.41 7.39
C LEU A 86 -23.38 -14.40 8.37
N ILE A 87 -22.48 -13.93 9.24
CA ILE A 87 -21.86 -14.76 10.29
C ILE A 87 -22.94 -15.30 11.24
N TYR A 88 -23.86 -14.43 11.69
CA TYR A 88 -25.01 -14.86 12.47
C TYR A 88 -25.81 -15.94 11.75
N THR A 89 -26.17 -15.72 10.48
CA THR A 89 -26.96 -16.69 9.70
C THR A 89 -26.23 -18.04 9.57
N ALA A 90 -24.92 -18.03 9.34
CA ALA A 90 -24.10 -19.23 9.15
C ALA A 90 -23.94 -20.08 10.42
N LEU A 91 -23.96 -19.47 11.61
CA LEU A 91 -23.85 -20.15 12.91
C LEU A 91 -25.23 -20.49 13.50
N VAL A 92 -26.18 -19.58 13.36
CA VAL A 92 -27.42 -19.65 14.12
C VAL A 92 -28.48 -20.48 13.40
N THR A 93 -28.57 -20.37 12.07
CA THR A 93 -29.59 -21.10 11.29
C THR A 93 -29.42 -22.62 11.36
N PRO A 94 -28.21 -23.19 11.18
CA PRO A 94 -28.02 -24.64 11.30
C PRO A 94 -28.29 -25.13 12.73
N ALA A 95 -27.86 -24.36 13.74
CA ALA A 95 -28.11 -24.68 15.14
C ALA A 95 -29.61 -24.66 15.49
N GLU A 96 -30.36 -23.69 14.96
CA GLU A 96 -31.81 -23.61 15.11
C GLU A 96 -32.49 -24.84 14.51
N VAL A 97 -32.11 -25.23 13.30
CA VAL A 97 -32.66 -26.40 12.61
C VAL A 97 -32.30 -27.70 13.33
N GLY A 98 -31.08 -27.81 13.85
CA GLY A 98 -30.56 -29.01 14.50
C GLY A 98 -31.02 -29.22 15.94
N PHE A 99 -31.10 -28.18 16.76
CA PHE A 99 -31.28 -28.31 18.22
C PHE A 99 -32.56 -27.67 18.78
N ILE A 100 -33.18 -26.71 18.08
CA ILE A 100 -34.35 -25.98 18.59
C ILE A 100 -35.64 -26.61 18.05
N HIS A 101 -36.35 -27.36 18.90
CA HIS A 101 -37.60 -28.07 18.57
C HIS A 101 -38.80 -27.54 19.36
N ASP A 102 -39.93 -27.27 18.67
CA ASP A 102 -41.18 -26.65 19.15
C ASP A 102 -42.00 -27.45 20.19
N ARG A 103 -41.41 -28.40 20.92
CA ARG A 103 -42.21 -29.33 21.75
C ARG A 103 -42.59 -28.80 23.13
N ASN A 104 -41.97 -27.73 23.66
CA ASN A 104 -42.22 -27.28 25.04
C ASN A 104 -42.60 -25.79 25.16
N LYS A 105 -43.78 -25.52 25.72
CA LYS A 105 -44.29 -24.15 26.00
C LYS A 105 -43.37 -23.30 26.89
N LYS A 106 -42.60 -23.94 27.80
CA LYS A 106 -41.58 -23.24 28.63
C LYS A 106 -40.28 -22.93 27.87
N THR A 107 -39.95 -23.75 26.88
CA THR A 107 -38.80 -23.56 25.98
C THR A 107 -39.05 -22.31 25.11
N ILE A 108 -40.26 -22.17 24.55
CA ILE A 108 -40.70 -21.03 23.72
C ILE A 108 -40.42 -19.65 24.36
N GLN A 109 -40.54 -19.52 25.68
CA GLN A 109 -40.35 -18.24 26.39
C GLN A 109 -38.88 -17.76 26.41
N TYR A 110 -37.90 -18.67 26.48
CA TYR A 110 -36.48 -18.34 26.41
C TYR A 110 -35.99 -18.06 24.99
N TYR A 111 -36.66 -18.61 23.97
CA TYR A 111 -36.28 -18.44 22.56
C TYR A 111 -36.94 -17.24 21.88
N TRP A 112 -37.81 -16.49 22.57
CA TRP A 112 -38.37 -15.24 22.03
C TRP A 112 -37.28 -14.25 21.63
N ALA A 113 -36.25 -14.06 22.47
CA ALA A 113 -35.15 -13.12 22.16
C ALA A 113 -34.36 -13.58 20.93
N PHE A 114 -34.07 -14.89 20.83
CA PHE A 114 -33.39 -15.47 19.69
C PHE A 114 -34.21 -15.38 18.41
N PHE A 115 -35.52 -15.65 18.50
CA PHE A 115 -36.46 -15.48 17.40
C PHE A 115 -36.52 -14.01 16.94
N ALA A 116 -36.61 -13.06 17.86
CA ALA A 116 -36.59 -11.64 17.58
C ALA A 116 -35.29 -11.23 16.85
N CYS A 117 -34.13 -11.67 17.33
CA CYS A 117 -32.84 -11.47 16.64
C CYS A 117 -32.86 -12.04 15.22
N THR A 118 -33.35 -13.27 15.03
CA THR A 118 -33.48 -13.89 13.71
C THR A 118 -34.41 -13.08 12.78
N GLN A 119 -35.47 -12.47 13.30
CA GLN A 119 -36.34 -11.60 12.50
C GLN A 119 -35.67 -10.29 12.13
N ILE A 120 -34.95 -9.65 13.04
CA ILE A 120 -34.17 -8.43 12.76
C ILE A 120 -33.16 -8.72 11.63
N VAL A 121 -32.44 -9.84 11.72
CA VAL A 121 -31.50 -10.26 10.69
C VAL A 121 -32.21 -10.50 9.34
N ASN A 122 -33.39 -11.12 9.31
CA ASN A 122 -34.16 -11.26 8.06
C ASN A 122 -34.56 -9.91 7.48
N LEU A 123 -34.99 -8.95 8.29
CA LEU A 123 -35.33 -7.59 7.84
C LEU A 123 -34.12 -6.87 7.23
N VAL A 124 -32.93 -7.01 7.85
CA VAL A 124 -31.67 -6.48 7.30
C VAL A 124 -31.42 -7.03 5.89
N PHE A 125 -31.60 -8.34 5.67
CA PHE A 125 -31.42 -8.93 4.34
C PHE A 125 -32.50 -8.54 3.33
N ILE A 126 -33.75 -8.35 3.76
CA ILE A 126 -34.81 -7.84 2.89
C ILE A 126 -34.48 -6.42 2.44
N PHE A 127 -34.01 -5.58 3.35
CA PHE A 127 -33.57 -4.22 3.02
C PHE A 127 -32.35 -4.23 2.09
N ASP A 128 -31.39 -5.14 2.32
CA ASP A 128 -30.22 -5.35 1.45
C ASP A 128 -30.62 -5.67 0.00
N VAL A 129 -31.61 -6.55 -0.20
CA VAL A 129 -32.17 -6.83 -1.53
C VAL A 129 -32.74 -5.57 -2.18
N GLY A 130 -33.43 -4.73 -1.40
CA GLY A 130 -33.92 -3.43 -1.86
C GLY A 130 -32.77 -2.49 -2.27
N LEU A 131 -31.73 -2.38 -1.45
CA LEU A 131 -30.56 -1.54 -1.73
C LEU A 131 -29.80 -1.99 -2.99
N GLN A 132 -29.76 -3.29 -3.27
CA GLN A 132 -29.02 -3.84 -4.40
C GLN A 132 -29.55 -3.37 -5.77
N PHE A 133 -30.81 -2.93 -5.86
CA PHE A 133 -31.37 -2.31 -7.07
C PHE A 133 -30.81 -0.91 -7.36
N PHE A 134 -30.20 -0.26 -6.36
CA PHE A 134 -29.68 1.11 -6.46
C PHE A 134 -28.15 1.18 -6.45
N LEU A 135 -27.48 0.08 -6.15
CA LEU A 135 -26.03 0.03 -5.97
C LEU A 135 -25.30 -0.11 -7.33
N HIS A 136 -24.26 0.69 -7.54
CA HIS A 136 -23.40 0.56 -8.72
C HIS A 136 -22.63 -0.77 -8.71
N TYR A 137 -22.35 -1.30 -9.90
CA TYR A 137 -21.48 -2.47 -10.08
C TYR A 137 -20.34 -2.15 -11.06
N GLN A 138 -19.23 -2.90 -10.95
CA GLN A 138 -18.11 -2.79 -11.88
C GLN A 138 -18.27 -3.79 -13.02
N ASP A 139 -18.04 -3.33 -14.25
CA ASP A 139 -17.92 -4.21 -15.42
C ASP A 139 -16.57 -4.95 -15.42
N ALA A 140 -16.38 -5.91 -16.31
CA ALA A 140 -15.14 -6.69 -16.45
C ALA A 140 -13.90 -5.80 -16.70
N GLN A 141 -14.10 -4.59 -17.25
CA GLN A 141 -13.07 -3.59 -17.52
C GLN A 141 -12.85 -2.63 -16.34
N GLY A 142 -13.47 -2.87 -15.18
CA GLY A 142 -13.33 -2.05 -13.97
C GLY A 142 -14.08 -0.72 -13.98
N THR A 143 -14.90 -0.47 -15.00
CA THR A 143 -15.70 0.77 -15.09
C THR A 143 -16.98 0.65 -14.24
N TRP A 144 -17.25 1.67 -13.42
CA TRP A 144 -18.46 1.74 -12.60
C TRP A 144 -19.68 2.10 -13.44
N ILE A 145 -20.64 1.19 -13.54
CA ILE A 145 -21.89 1.40 -14.27
C ILE A 145 -22.92 2.07 -13.35
N ARG A 146 -23.38 3.26 -13.76
CA ARG A 146 -24.30 4.10 -12.98
C ARG A 146 -25.75 4.10 -13.47
N ASN A 147 -26.00 3.63 -14.69
CA ASN A 147 -27.33 3.64 -15.28
C ASN A 147 -28.28 2.67 -14.56
N HIS A 148 -29.33 3.22 -13.93
CA HIS A 148 -30.29 2.46 -13.11
C HIS A 148 -30.96 1.30 -13.87
N ARG A 149 -31.33 1.49 -15.15
CA ARG A 149 -31.95 0.42 -15.95
C ARG A 149 -30.99 -0.75 -16.17
N ARG A 150 -29.70 -0.46 -16.35
CA ARG A 150 -28.66 -1.47 -16.54
C ARG A 150 -28.39 -2.22 -15.23
N ILE A 151 -28.37 -1.50 -14.10
CA ILE A 151 -28.24 -2.08 -12.75
C ILE A 151 -29.37 -3.06 -12.46
N ILE A 152 -30.63 -2.66 -12.68
CA ILE A 152 -31.79 -3.53 -12.46
C ILE A 152 -31.72 -4.79 -13.32
N LYS A 153 -31.47 -4.66 -14.63
CA LYS A 153 -31.37 -5.81 -15.53
C LYS A 153 -30.24 -6.77 -15.12
N HIS A 154 -29.06 -6.23 -14.82
CA HIS A 154 -27.92 -7.02 -14.38
C HIS A 154 -28.24 -7.79 -13.08
N TYR A 155 -28.92 -7.14 -12.12
CA TYR A 155 -29.29 -7.78 -10.87
C TYR A 155 -30.37 -8.87 -11.04
N LEU A 156 -31.43 -8.60 -11.83
CA LEU A 156 -32.54 -9.51 -12.06
C LEU A 156 -32.12 -10.81 -12.76
N TYR A 157 -31.25 -10.74 -13.77
CA TYR A 157 -30.75 -11.92 -14.49
C TYR A 157 -29.60 -12.63 -13.78
N GLY A 158 -28.99 -12.01 -12.77
CA GLY A 158 -27.87 -12.56 -12.01
C GLY A 158 -28.30 -13.21 -10.71
N SER A 159 -28.12 -12.50 -9.59
CA SER A 159 -28.26 -13.05 -8.23
C SER A 159 -29.63 -12.84 -7.60
N PHE A 160 -30.56 -12.11 -8.23
CA PHE A 160 -31.85 -11.76 -7.63
C PHE A 160 -32.64 -12.99 -7.16
N CYS A 161 -32.73 -14.07 -7.95
CA CYS A 161 -33.47 -15.27 -7.55
C CYS A 161 -32.91 -15.90 -6.26
N ILE A 162 -31.58 -15.98 -6.16
CA ILE A 162 -30.89 -16.49 -4.97
C ILE A 162 -31.16 -15.56 -3.78
N ASP A 163 -31.10 -14.26 -4.03
CA ASP A 163 -31.28 -13.24 -2.99
C ASP A 163 -32.72 -13.19 -2.49
N PHE A 164 -33.71 -13.35 -3.38
CA PHE A 164 -35.12 -13.39 -3.05
C PHE A 164 -35.48 -14.64 -2.24
N VAL A 165 -35.16 -15.84 -2.76
CA VAL A 165 -35.45 -17.12 -2.08
C VAL A 165 -34.81 -17.13 -0.70
N SER A 166 -33.56 -16.70 -0.60
CA SER A 166 -32.86 -16.68 0.68
C SER A 166 -33.37 -15.62 1.65
N SER A 167 -34.10 -14.59 1.21
CA SER A 167 -34.64 -13.53 2.09
C SER A 167 -36.02 -13.86 2.69
N ILE A 168 -36.66 -14.96 2.27
CA ILE A 168 -37.96 -15.37 2.78
C ILE A 168 -37.87 -15.71 4.29
N PRO A 169 -38.71 -15.12 5.15
CA PRO A 169 -38.72 -15.39 6.59
C PRO A 169 -39.46 -16.70 6.91
N TYR A 170 -38.88 -17.85 6.55
CA TYR A 170 -39.47 -19.19 6.72
C TYR A 170 -39.96 -19.51 8.15
N GLY A 171 -39.30 -18.98 9.19
CA GLY A 171 -39.74 -19.14 10.59
C GLY A 171 -41.00 -18.35 10.95
N ALA A 172 -41.25 -17.21 10.31
CA ALA A 172 -42.50 -16.47 10.48
C ALA A 172 -43.65 -17.14 9.71
N LEU A 173 -43.35 -17.74 8.54
CA LEU A 173 -44.35 -18.52 7.78
C LEU A 173 -44.89 -19.70 8.59
N THR A 174 -44.04 -20.39 9.36
CA THR A 174 -44.51 -21.48 10.24
C THR A 174 -45.46 -21.01 11.34
N LEU A 175 -45.36 -19.76 11.81
CA LEU A 175 -46.26 -19.19 12.82
C LEU A 175 -47.54 -18.61 12.20
N ALA A 176 -47.45 -18.05 10.98
CA ALA A 176 -48.58 -17.45 10.28
C ALA A 176 -49.53 -18.50 9.67
N PHE A 177 -49.02 -19.68 9.31
CA PHE A 177 -49.81 -20.79 8.76
C PHE A 177 -49.80 -22.02 9.70
N PRO A 178 -50.39 -21.93 10.91
CA PRO A 178 -50.46 -23.05 11.85
C PRO A 178 -51.37 -24.19 11.34
N ALA A 179 -52.21 -23.92 10.33
CA ALA A 179 -53.17 -24.86 9.74
C ALA A 179 -52.53 -25.98 8.89
N VAL A 180 -51.22 -25.97 8.67
CA VAL A 180 -50.52 -27.10 8.07
C VAL A 180 -50.30 -28.16 9.15
N GLY A 181 -51.37 -28.80 9.60
CA GLY A 181 -51.38 -29.82 10.67
C GLY A 181 -50.62 -31.12 10.35
N ASN A 182 -49.90 -31.18 9.23
CA ASN A 182 -49.05 -32.31 8.88
C ASN A 182 -47.63 -32.09 9.44
N ALA A 183 -47.22 -32.94 10.38
CA ALA A 183 -45.88 -32.96 10.95
C ALA A 183 -44.77 -33.03 9.88
N GLN A 184 -45.02 -33.69 8.74
CA GLN A 184 -44.07 -33.76 7.62
C GLN A 184 -43.88 -32.40 6.93
N ALA A 185 -44.96 -31.62 6.77
CA ALA A 185 -44.88 -30.31 6.13
C ALA A 185 -44.20 -29.26 7.04
N LEU A 186 -44.42 -29.33 8.35
CA LEU A 186 -43.67 -28.52 9.33
C LEU A 186 -42.17 -28.87 9.34
N ARG A 187 -41.80 -30.14 9.13
CA ARG A 187 -40.40 -30.57 8.97
C ARG A 187 -39.79 -30.00 7.68
N LEU A 188 -40.51 -30.06 6.56
CA LEU A 188 -40.05 -29.49 5.29
C LEU A 188 -39.84 -27.97 5.38
N LEU A 189 -40.78 -27.25 6.00
CA LEU A 189 -40.64 -25.80 6.25
C LEU A 189 -39.44 -25.46 7.14
N ARG A 190 -39.07 -26.35 8.06
CA ARG A 190 -37.86 -26.20 8.87
C ARG A 190 -36.58 -26.37 8.04
N LEU A 191 -36.53 -27.39 7.18
CA LEU A 191 -35.40 -27.61 6.26
C LEU A 191 -35.24 -26.44 5.28
N LEU A 192 -36.35 -25.83 4.83
CA LEU A 192 -36.32 -24.64 3.99
C LEU A 192 -35.65 -23.44 4.68
N ARG A 193 -35.54 -23.39 6.02
CA ARG A 193 -34.74 -22.36 6.72
C ARG A 193 -33.26 -22.42 6.30
N LEU A 194 -32.74 -23.59 5.91
CA LEU A 194 -31.37 -23.72 5.40
C LEU A 194 -31.16 -23.02 4.05
N ALA A 195 -32.22 -22.72 3.29
CA ALA A 195 -32.12 -21.89 2.08
C ALA A 195 -31.57 -20.48 2.38
N LYS A 196 -31.63 -20.02 3.64
CA LYS A 196 -30.95 -18.79 4.08
C LYS A 196 -29.43 -18.87 3.96
N LEU A 197 -28.82 -20.07 3.97
CA LEU A 197 -27.38 -20.23 3.77
C LEU A 197 -26.93 -19.90 2.35
N LEU A 198 -27.85 -19.86 1.38
CA LEU A 198 -27.55 -19.35 0.02
C LEU A 198 -27.04 -17.89 0.05
N ARG A 199 -27.32 -17.13 1.12
CA ARG A 199 -26.75 -15.80 1.35
C ARG A 199 -25.22 -15.81 1.48
N ILE A 200 -24.60 -16.93 1.86
CA ILE A 200 -23.14 -17.04 1.98
C ILE A 200 -22.46 -16.86 0.61
N ILE A 201 -23.14 -17.21 -0.49
CA ILE A 201 -22.65 -16.98 -1.85
C ILE A 201 -22.40 -15.48 -2.08
N ARG A 202 -23.11 -14.59 -1.39
CA ARG A 202 -22.92 -13.13 -1.44
C ARG A 202 -21.57 -12.68 -0.89
N SER A 203 -20.95 -13.44 0.02
CA SER A 203 -19.66 -13.06 0.63
C SER A 203 -18.56 -12.88 -0.42
N SER A 204 -18.61 -13.64 -1.51
CA SER A 204 -17.70 -13.50 -2.66
C SER A 204 -17.69 -12.09 -3.26
N ARG A 205 -18.87 -11.46 -3.38
CA ARG A 205 -19.02 -10.09 -3.90
C ARG A 205 -18.39 -9.07 -2.95
N LEU A 206 -18.59 -9.27 -1.66
CA LEU A 206 -18.12 -8.38 -0.62
C LEU A 206 -16.60 -8.44 -0.48
N VAL A 207 -16.04 -9.65 -0.45
CA VAL A 207 -14.60 -9.90 -0.45
C VAL A 207 -13.94 -9.28 -1.69
N ASN A 208 -14.55 -9.41 -2.87
CA ASN A 208 -14.00 -8.82 -4.09
C ASN A 208 -14.00 -7.29 -4.07
N ARG A 209 -14.99 -6.65 -3.45
CA ARG A 209 -15.06 -5.19 -3.31
C ARG A 209 -13.95 -4.65 -2.39
N TYR A 210 -13.77 -5.27 -1.23
CA TYR A 210 -12.77 -4.84 -0.24
C TYR A 210 -11.38 -5.44 -0.46
N ARG A 211 -11.19 -6.21 -1.54
CA ARG A 211 -9.91 -6.83 -1.89
C ARG A 211 -8.81 -5.79 -2.09
N ALA A 212 -9.13 -4.62 -2.65
CA ALA A 212 -8.17 -3.56 -2.91
C ALA A 212 -7.78 -2.75 -1.66
N ASP A 213 -8.68 -2.69 -0.67
CA ASP A 213 -8.51 -1.85 0.53
C ASP A 213 -7.92 -2.60 1.73
N MET A 214 -7.72 -3.92 1.61
CA MET A 214 -7.13 -4.72 2.68
C MET A 214 -5.62 -4.41 2.82
N SER A 215 -5.25 -3.76 3.93
CA SER A 215 -3.85 -3.51 4.32
C SER A 215 -3.13 -4.76 4.82
N VAL A 216 -3.81 -5.91 4.86
CA VAL A 216 -3.31 -7.18 5.39
C VAL A 216 -2.79 -8.04 4.24
N SER A 217 -1.64 -8.72 4.46
CA SER A 217 -1.09 -9.67 3.49
C SER A 217 -2.13 -10.71 3.07
N TYR A 218 -2.20 -10.96 1.77
CA TYR A 218 -3.13 -11.93 1.19
C TYR A 218 -3.05 -13.31 1.85
N GLY A 219 -1.83 -13.78 2.16
CA GLY A 219 -1.65 -15.08 2.82
C GLY A 219 -2.21 -15.11 4.26
N VAL A 220 -2.14 -14.00 5.00
CA VAL A 220 -2.73 -13.92 6.35
C VAL A 220 -4.24 -13.98 6.28
N VAL A 221 -4.85 -13.26 5.34
CA VAL A 221 -6.31 -13.30 5.10
C VAL A 221 -6.75 -14.72 4.75
N GLN A 222 -6.01 -15.42 3.89
CA GLN A 222 -6.28 -16.82 3.55
C GLN A 222 -6.15 -17.75 4.76
N LEU A 223 -5.10 -17.60 5.57
CA LEU A 223 -4.87 -18.43 6.77
C LEU A 223 -6.03 -18.29 7.77
N VAL A 224 -6.43 -17.06 8.07
CA VAL A 224 -7.61 -16.78 8.90
C VAL A 224 -8.87 -17.38 8.28
N GLY A 225 -9.01 -17.28 6.95
CA GLY A 225 -10.08 -17.92 6.20
C GLY A 225 -10.15 -19.44 6.40
N PHE A 226 -9.02 -20.15 6.34
CA PHE A 226 -8.98 -21.60 6.56
C PHE A 226 -9.35 -22.01 7.99
N VAL A 227 -8.91 -21.23 9.00
CA VAL A 227 -9.31 -21.45 10.40
C VAL A 227 -10.81 -21.26 10.58
N LEU A 228 -11.37 -20.17 10.04
CA LEU A 228 -12.81 -19.91 10.10
C LEU A 228 -13.61 -20.99 9.37
N LEU A 229 -13.10 -21.46 8.22
CA LEU A 229 -13.69 -22.53 7.45
C LEU A 229 -13.71 -23.86 8.23
N ALA A 230 -12.62 -24.21 8.93
CA ALA A 230 -12.55 -25.40 9.78
C ALA A 230 -13.56 -25.34 10.94
N VAL A 231 -13.62 -24.21 11.65
CA VAL A 231 -14.56 -23.99 12.77
C VAL A 231 -16.00 -24.08 12.29
N LEU A 232 -16.33 -23.43 11.16
CA LEU A 232 -17.67 -23.46 10.59
C LEU A 232 -18.06 -24.87 10.12
N PHE A 233 -17.12 -25.61 9.54
CA PHE A 233 -17.35 -26.99 9.10
C PHE A 233 -17.63 -27.93 10.29
N CYS A 234 -16.83 -27.85 11.36
CA CYS A 234 -17.11 -28.57 12.63
C CYS A 234 -18.49 -28.22 13.18
N HIS A 235 -18.85 -26.94 13.17
CA HIS A 235 -20.16 -26.49 13.62
C HIS A 235 -21.30 -27.06 12.77
N TRP A 236 -21.16 -27.10 11.44
CA TRP A 236 -22.17 -27.68 10.55
C TRP A 236 -22.29 -29.18 10.71
N MET A 237 -21.18 -29.92 10.82
CA MET A 237 -21.20 -31.35 11.15
C MET A 237 -21.96 -31.58 12.47
N ALA A 238 -21.71 -30.75 13.49
CA ALA A 238 -22.38 -30.87 14.78
C ALA A 238 -23.89 -30.63 14.67
N CYS A 239 -24.30 -29.66 13.87
CA CYS A 239 -25.71 -29.37 13.62
C CYS A 239 -26.39 -30.51 12.85
N VAL A 240 -25.72 -31.12 11.87
CA VAL A 240 -26.23 -32.28 11.14
C VAL A 240 -26.35 -33.51 12.06
N TRP A 241 -25.35 -33.74 12.91
CA TRP A 241 -25.37 -34.81 13.92
C TRP A 241 -26.49 -34.62 14.95
N GLY A 242 -26.67 -33.40 15.44
CA GLY A 242 -27.79 -32.97 16.28
C GLY A 242 -29.14 -33.19 15.59
N PHE A 243 -29.26 -32.78 14.33
CA PHE A 243 -30.47 -32.92 13.53
C PHE A 243 -30.91 -34.39 13.40
N VAL A 244 -29.97 -35.31 13.10
CA VAL A 244 -30.31 -36.74 12.98
C VAL A 244 -30.79 -37.33 14.30
N GLY A 245 -30.14 -37.00 15.42
CA GLY A 245 -30.57 -37.47 16.73
C GLY A 245 -32.01 -37.02 17.05
N HIS A 246 -32.34 -35.75 16.83
CA HIS A 246 -33.71 -35.24 17.00
C HIS A 246 -34.71 -35.76 15.98
N PHE A 247 -34.29 -36.03 14.75
CA PHE A 247 -35.14 -36.58 13.70
C PHE A 247 -35.69 -37.95 14.12
N GLN A 248 -34.85 -38.77 14.74
CA GLN A 248 -35.20 -40.10 15.24
C GLN A 248 -36.14 -40.04 16.44
N VAL A 249 -36.00 -39.03 17.32
CA VAL A 249 -36.90 -38.76 18.45
C VAL A 249 -38.30 -38.36 17.98
N SER A 250 -38.45 -37.74 16.81
CA SER A 250 -39.80 -37.32 16.36
C SER A 250 -40.71 -38.48 15.94
N ASN A 251 -40.19 -39.71 15.90
CA ASN A 251 -40.94 -40.92 15.56
C ASN A 251 -41.23 -41.82 16.79
N SER A 252 -40.76 -41.45 18.00
CA SER A 252 -41.00 -42.12 19.29
C SER A 252 -41.27 -41.09 20.40
N GLU A 253 -41.98 -41.42 21.48
CA GLU A 253 -42.23 -40.42 22.55
C GLU A 253 -40.98 -40.10 23.39
N ASP A 254 -40.02 -41.01 23.43
CA ASP A 254 -38.71 -40.89 24.08
C ASP A 254 -37.55 -41.01 23.07
N PHE A 255 -36.31 -40.63 23.44
CA PHE A 255 -35.18 -40.89 22.55
C PHE A 255 -35.03 -42.41 22.42
N PRO A 256 -34.83 -42.95 21.21
CA PRO A 256 -34.54 -44.37 21.09
C PRO A 256 -33.32 -44.68 21.95
N HIS A 257 -33.44 -45.61 22.91
CA HIS A 257 -32.31 -46.07 23.74
C HIS A 257 -31.09 -46.47 22.90
N ASN A 258 -31.35 -46.87 21.64
CA ASN A 258 -30.34 -47.25 20.66
C ASN A 258 -29.89 -46.08 19.75
N SER A 259 -30.04 -44.81 20.15
CA SER A 259 -29.51 -43.63 19.45
C SER A 259 -28.33 -43.02 20.23
N TRP A 260 -27.51 -42.23 19.55
CA TRP A 260 -26.38 -41.55 20.20
C TRP A 260 -26.83 -40.62 21.33
N MET A 261 -28.01 -39.98 21.19
CA MET A 261 -28.59 -39.14 22.24
C MET A 261 -29.18 -39.98 23.37
N GLY A 262 -29.83 -41.12 23.04
CA GLY A 262 -30.39 -42.05 24.01
C GLY A 262 -29.34 -42.67 24.93
N ALA A 263 -28.11 -42.86 24.44
CA ALA A 263 -26.96 -43.31 25.25
C ALA A 263 -26.63 -42.35 26.41
N PHE A 264 -27.00 -41.07 26.30
CA PHE A 264 -26.81 -40.07 27.35
C PHE A 264 -28.08 -39.77 28.16
N GLU A 265 -29.24 -40.30 27.77
CA GLU A 265 -30.52 -40.08 28.47
C GLU A 265 -30.64 -40.88 29.78
N GLY A 266 -29.89 -41.98 29.92
CA GLY A 266 -29.97 -42.90 31.06
C GLY A 266 -29.03 -42.64 32.26
N ASN A 267 -28.24 -41.58 32.25
CA ASN A 267 -27.24 -41.30 33.30
C ASN A 267 -27.73 -40.36 34.41
N ASP A 268 -29.04 -40.15 34.54
CA ASP A 268 -29.66 -39.65 35.78
C ASP A 268 -29.66 -40.74 36.87
N VAL A 269 -28.52 -41.41 37.08
CA VAL A 269 -28.32 -42.25 38.27
C VAL A 269 -28.18 -41.28 39.42
N GLU A 270 -29.23 -41.19 40.24
CA GLU A 270 -29.23 -40.53 41.54
C GLU A 270 -27.97 -40.92 42.31
N GLY A 271 -26.93 -40.09 42.27
CA GLY A 271 -25.72 -40.27 43.09
C GLY A 271 -24.37 -40.32 42.38
N ASN A 272 -24.25 -40.15 41.05
CA ASN A 272 -22.92 -40.01 40.43
C ASN A 272 -22.56 -38.54 40.14
N PRO A 273 -21.79 -37.85 41.00
CA PRO A 273 -21.51 -36.41 40.87
C PRO A 273 -20.59 -36.05 39.69
N TRP A 274 -20.01 -37.04 38.99
CA TRP A 274 -18.93 -36.82 38.03
C TRP A 274 -19.37 -36.75 36.54
N TYR A 275 -20.60 -37.17 36.18
CA TYR A 275 -21.10 -37.10 34.79
C TYR A 275 -22.57 -36.65 34.73
N LYS A 276 -22.82 -35.33 34.67
CA LYS A 276 -24.17 -34.72 34.60
C LYS A 276 -24.47 -34.07 33.24
N TRP A 277 -24.39 -34.83 32.15
CA TRP A 277 -24.86 -34.33 30.85
C TRP A 277 -26.39 -34.41 30.76
N ASN A 278 -27.08 -33.30 31.03
CA ASN A 278 -28.53 -33.22 30.79
C ASN A 278 -28.83 -33.14 29.27
N ILE A 279 -29.12 -34.29 28.65
CA ILE A 279 -29.44 -34.36 27.22
C ILE A 279 -30.72 -33.60 26.86
N ARG A 280 -31.61 -33.28 27.81
CA ARG A 280 -32.79 -32.44 27.56
C ARG A 280 -32.43 -30.95 27.42
N ASN A 281 -31.23 -30.56 27.83
CA ASN A 281 -30.71 -29.21 27.61
C ASN A 281 -30.03 -29.12 26.22
N PRO A 282 -30.54 -28.30 25.28
CA PRO A 282 -29.98 -28.19 23.93
C PRO A 282 -28.53 -27.69 23.91
N LYS A 283 -28.08 -26.96 24.94
CA LYS A 283 -26.68 -26.55 25.08
C LYS A 283 -25.75 -27.74 25.26
N HIS A 284 -26.17 -28.73 26.05
CA HIS A 284 -25.38 -29.93 26.31
C HIS A 284 -25.31 -30.80 25.05
N GLN A 285 -26.44 -30.95 24.35
CA GLN A 285 -26.48 -31.63 23.05
C GLN A 285 -25.52 -31.00 22.03
N TYR A 286 -25.50 -29.66 21.94
CA TYR A 286 -24.61 -28.94 21.04
C TYR A 286 -23.14 -29.18 21.38
N VAL A 287 -22.76 -29.11 22.66
CA VAL A 287 -21.37 -29.33 23.09
C VAL A 287 -20.91 -30.76 22.78
N ILE A 288 -21.74 -31.77 23.04
CA ILE A 288 -21.44 -33.18 22.72
C ILE A 288 -21.31 -33.38 21.20
N ALA A 289 -22.22 -32.82 20.41
CA ALA A 289 -22.17 -32.93 18.95
C ALA A 289 -20.98 -32.18 18.33
N LEU A 290 -20.60 -31.03 18.90
CA LEU A 290 -19.42 -30.28 18.48
C LEU A 290 -18.14 -31.03 18.82
N TYR A 291 -18.07 -31.61 20.02
CA TYR A 291 -16.96 -32.47 20.43
C TYR A 291 -16.80 -33.67 19.49
N PHE A 292 -17.89 -34.39 19.16
CA PHE A 292 -17.90 -35.44 18.14
C PHE A 292 -17.35 -34.93 16.80
N SER A 293 -17.84 -33.79 16.32
CA SER A 293 -17.46 -33.24 15.03
C SER A 293 -15.98 -32.84 14.96
N ILE A 294 -15.46 -32.23 16.03
CA ILE A 294 -14.03 -31.87 16.12
C ILE A 294 -13.19 -33.15 16.12
N MET A 295 -13.52 -34.15 16.95
CA MET A 295 -12.80 -35.41 16.99
C MET A 295 -12.80 -36.15 15.65
N THR A 296 -13.93 -36.13 14.93
CA THR A 296 -14.05 -36.76 13.61
C THR A 296 -13.25 -35.99 12.57
N LEU A 297 -13.29 -34.65 12.56
CA LEU A 297 -12.51 -33.84 11.63
C LEU A 297 -11.00 -34.01 11.86
N THR A 298 -10.56 -33.97 13.12
CA THR A 298 -9.13 -34.09 13.49
C THR A 298 -8.66 -35.54 13.60
N THR A 299 -9.51 -36.50 13.22
CA THR A 299 -9.21 -37.94 13.23
C THR A 299 -8.69 -38.48 14.58
N VAL A 300 -9.15 -37.91 15.70
CA VAL A 300 -8.77 -38.34 17.06
C VAL A 300 -9.59 -39.55 17.50
N GLY A 301 -10.93 -39.43 17.41
CA GLY A 301 -11.87 -40.54 17.58
C GLY A 301 -11.76 -41.31 18.91
N TYR A 302 -11.98 -40.68 20.06
CA TYR A 302 -11.93 -41.35 21.37
C TYR A 302 -12.97 -42.49 21.53
N GLY A 303 -14.05 -42.47 20.76
CA GLY A 303 -15.05 -43.56 20.72
C GLY A 303 -16.11 -43.51 21.82
N ASP A 304 -16.28 -42.35 22.47
CA ASP A 304 -17.26 -42.09 23.53
C ASP A 304 -18.61 -41.57 23.03
N VAL A 305 -18.65 -40.99 21.83
CA VAL A 305 -19.88 -40.68 21.09
C VAL A 305 -19.93 -41.56 19.84
N LEU A 306 -20.85 -42.53 19.82
CA LEU A 306 -20.94 -43.54 18.77
C LEU A 306 -22.29 -43.51 18.06
N ALA A 307 -22.28 -43.82 16.76
CA ALA A 307 -23.48 -44.20 16.03
C ALA A 307 -23.95 -45.56 16.51
N THR A 308 -25.25 -45.72 16.72
CA THR A 308 -25.86 -46.98 17.20
C THR A 308 -26.98 -47.46 16.30
N THR A 309 -27.57 -46.57 15.50
CA THR A 309 -28.59 -46.88 14.49
C THR A 309 -28.03 -46.86 13.05
N ILE A 310 -28.69 -47.58 12.14
CA ILE A 310 -28.35 -47.59 10.70
C ILE A 310 -28.24 -46.18 10.08
N PRO A 311 -29.21 -45.25 10.26
CA PRO A 311 -29.10 -43.90 9.71
C PRO A 311 -27.97 -43.07 10.33
N GLU A 312 -27.63 -43.27 11.61
CA GLU A 312 -26.46 -42.63 12.22
C GLU A 312 -25.16 -43.17 11.62
N TYR A 313 -25.05 -44.49 11.41
CA TYR A 313 -23.88 -45.09 10.75
C TYR A 313 -23.73 -44.60 9.31
N ALA A 314 -24.83 -44.54 8.54
CA ALA A 314 -24.81 -44.02 7.18
C ALA A 314 -24.33 -42.56 7.14
N LEU A 315 -24.84 -41.72 8.05
CA LEU A 315 -24.38 -40.33 8.18
C LEU A 315 -22.92 -40.26 8.62
N MET A 316 -22.50 -41.06 9.60
CA MET A 316 -21.14 -41.08 10.12
C MET A 316 -20.13 -41.40 9.02
N VAL A 317 -20.42 -42.38 8.16
CA VAL A 317 -19.58 -42.70 6.99
C VAL A 317 -19.46 -41.49 6.06
N ILE A 318 -20.57 -40.80 5.76
CA ILE A 318 -20.55 -39.60 4.91
C ILE A 318 -19.72 -38.49 5.57
N ILE A 319 -19.93 -38.23 6.86
CA ILE A 319 -19.20 -37.21 7.63
C ILE A 319 -17.70 -37.53 7.68
N MET A 320 -17.31 -38.79 7.84
CA MET A 320 -15.90 -39.20 7.83
C MET A 320 -15.25 -38.99 6.46
N PHE A 321 -15.94 -39.35 5.36
CA PHE A 321 -15.42 -39.10 4.01
C PHE A 321 -15.24 -37.60 3.73
N VAL A 322 -16.30 -36.81 3.92
CA VAL A 322 -16.25 -35.36 3.65
C VAL A 322 -15.28 -34.66 4.60
N GLY A 323 -15.28 -35.03 5.89
CA GLY A 323 -14.37 -34.49 6.90
C GLY A 323 -12.91 -34.82 6.61
N GLY A 324 -12.60 -36.04 6.18
CA GLY A 324 -11.24 -36.43 5.79
C GLY A 324 -10.70 -35.60 4.62
N PHE A 325 -11.48 -35.43 3.55
CA PHE A 325 -11.09 -34.58 2.42
C PHE A 325 -10.93 -33.11 2.84
N MET A 326 -11.84 -32.61 3.67
CA MET A 326 -11.81 -31.24 4.16
C MET A 326 -10.57 -30.97 5.01
N TRP A 327 -10.24 -31.86 5.93
CA TRP A 327 -9.07 -31.74 6.80
C TRP A 327 -7.77 -31.80 6.00
N ALA A 328 -7.67 -32.72 5.04
CA ALA A 328 -6.53 -32.80 4.12
C ALA A 328 -6.36 -31.53 3.29
N TYR A 329 -7.45 -30.96 2.77
CA TYR A 329 -7.43 -29.69 2.05
C TYR A 329 -6.94 -28.54 2.93
N ILE A 330 -7.46 -28.40 4.15
CA ILE A 330 -7.07 -27.34 5.09
C ILE A 330 -5.56 -27.45 5.39
N ILE A 331 -5.06 -28.63 5.75
CA ILE A 331 -3.63 -28.82 6.02
C ILE A 331 -2.79 -28.46 4.80
N GLY A 332 -3.14 -28.98 3.62
CA GLY A 332 -2.41 -28.70 2.38
C GLY A 332 -2.37 -27.21 2.03
N ALA A 333 -3.51 -26.53 2.18
CA ALA A 333 -3.62 -25.11 1.89
C ALA A 333 -2.84 -24.24 2.89
N VAL A 334 -2.90 -24.57 4.19
CA VAL A 334 -2.09 -23.89 5.22
C VAL A 334 -0.61 -24.04 4.92
N CYS A 335 -0.13 -25.26 4.64
CA CYS A 335 1.27 -25.49 4.27
C CYS A 335 1.70 -24.65 3.05
N ALA A 336 0.88 -24.63 1.99
CA ALA A 336 1.16 -23.87 0.77
C ALA A 336 1.26 -22.35 1.01
N VAL A 337 0.36 -21.80 1.83
CA VAL A 337 0.41 -20.38 2.21
C VAL A 337 1.63 -20.11 3.07
N THR A 338 1.90 -20.93 4.09
CA THR A 338 3.07 -20.72 4.97
C THR A 338 4.40 -20.74 4.22
N ALA A 339 4.52 -21.53 3.16
CA ALA A 339 5.70 -21.58 2.31
C ALA A 339 5.90 -20.30 1.47
N THR A 340 4.86 -19.47 1.28
CA THR A 340 4.89 -18.27 0.43
C THR A 340 4.71 -16.96 1.20
N LEU A 341 4.45 -17.01 2.51
CA LEU A 341 4.24 -15.81 3.33
C LEU A 341 5.48 -14.91 3.42
N ASP A 342 6.68 -15.49 3.43
CA ASP A 342 7.93 -14.75 3.61
C ASP A 342 9.06 -15.27 2.71
N ILE A 343 8.87 -15.10 1.40
CA ILE A 343 9.81 -15.57 0.37
C ILE A 343 11.20 -14.95 0.57
N LYS A 344 11.28 -13.64 0.86
CA LYS A 344 12.57 -12.94 1.02
C LYS A 344 13.36 -13.42 2.23
N LYS A 345 12.69 -13.73 3.34
CA LYS A 345 13.36 -14.34 4.49
C LYS A 345 13.88 -15.74 4.18
N ILE A 346 13.12 -16.55 3.43
CA ILE A 346 13.56 -17.89 3.02
C ILE A 346 14.78 -17.78 2.09
N GLU A 347 14.77 -16.88 1.11
CA GLU A 347 15.91 -16.60 0.23
C GLU A 347 17.16 -16.19 1.03
N HIS A 348 17.01 -15.29 2.01
CA HIS A 348 18.10 -14.86 2.87
C HIS A 348 18.66 -16.01 3.73
N GLN A 349 17.80 -16.86 4.29
CA GLN A 349 18.22 -18.05 5.05
C GLN A 349 19.00 -19.04 4.16
N GLN A 350 18.55 -19.26 2.92
CA GLN A 350 19.28 -20.10 1.96
C GLN A 350 20.66 -19.52 1.62
N LEU A 351 20.76 -18.20 1.45
CA LEU A 351 22.04 -17.52 1.24
C LEU A 351 22.96 -17.64 2.46
N TYR A 352 22.41 -17.47 3.67
CA TYR A 352 23.13 -17.65 4.93
C TYR A 352 23.73 -19.06 5.06
N ASP A 353 22.97 -20.09 4.69
CA ASP A 353 23.43 -21.48 4.69
C ASP A 353 24.52 -21.72 3.64
N GLN A 354 24.38 -21.19 2.43
CA GLN A 354 25.42 -21.27 1.38
C GLN A 354 26.73 -20.62 1.83
N ILE A 355 26.67 -19.46 2.48
CA ILE A 355 27.84 -18.79 3.04
C ILE A 355 28.46 -19.63 4.16
N ASN A 356 27.65 -20.24 5.03
CA ASN A 356 28.18 -21.14 6.06
C ASN A 356 28.90 -22.35 5.47
N SER A 357 28.36 -22.99 4.43
CA SER A 357 29.04 -24.05 3.70
C SER A 357 30.37 -23.56 3.12
N MET A 358 30.38 -22.40 2.46
CA MET A 358 31.59 -21.78 1.92
C MET A 358 32.66 -21.52 3.00
N LEU A 359 32.25 -21.02 4.18
CA LEU A 359 33.17 -20.78 5.30
C LEU A 359 33.84 -22.06 5.81
N VAL A 360 33.11 -23.18 5.80
CA VAL A 360 33.63 -24.50 6.19
C VAL A 360 34.55 -25.06 5.11
N ASP A 361 34.11 -25.02 3.84
CA ASP A 361 34.87 -25.56 2.70
C ASP A 361 36.22 -24.86 2.53
N MET A 362 36.25 -23.54 2.72
CA MET A 362 37.49 -22.75 2.66
C MET A 362 38.29 -22.78 3.97
N SER A 363 37.84 -23.50 5.00
CA SER A 363 38.52 -23.59 6.31
C SER A 363 38.83 -22.23 6.94
N ILE A 364 37.88 -21.29 6.88
CA ILE A 364 38.04 -19.92 7.40
C ILE A 364 38.15 -19.95 8.93
N ASP A 365 39.03 -19.11 9.49
CA ASP A 365 39.19 -18.97 10.94
C ASP A 365 37.86 -18.61 11.64
N ARG A 366 37.68 -19.11 12.87
CA ARG A 366 36.44 -18.95 13.64
C ARG A 366 36.11 -17.48 13.89
N SER A 367 37.10 -16.62 14.09
CA SER A 367 36.87 -15.19 14.34
C SER A 367 36.30 -14.48 13.10
N THR A 368 36.87 -14.74 11.92
CA THR A 368 36.41 -14.19 10.64
C THR A 368 35.04 -14.76 10.29
N ALA A 369 34.83 -16.07 10.44
CA ALA A 369 33.53 -16.70 10.21
C ALA A 369 32.42 -16.11 11.09
N ALA A 370 32.71 -15.84 12.38
CA ALA A 370 31.75 -15.19 13.29
C ALA A 370 31.39 -13.76 12.83
N ARG A 371 32.37 -13.00 12.32
CA ARG A 371 32.14 -11.66 11.76
C ARG A 371 31.27 -11.70 10.51
N VAL A 372 31.53 -12.64 9.59
CA VAL A 372 30.71 -12.82 8.37
C VAL A 372 29.27 -13.20 8.72
N ARG A 373 29.06 -14.14 9.66
CA ARG A 373 27.71 -14.50 10.11
C ARG A 373 26.96 -13.32 10.73
N SER A 374 27.66 -12.52 11.55
CA SER A 374 27.06 -11.33 12.18
C SER A 374 26.70 -10.26 11.14
N PHE A 375 27.51 -10.12 10.09
CA PHE A 375 27.19 -9.27 8.94
C PHE A 375 25.93 -9.74 8.21
N MET A 376 25.86 -11.03 7.87
CA MET A 376 24.69 -11.58 7.17
C MET A 376 23.41 -11.42 7.99
N PHE A 377 23.47 -11.67 9.30
CA PHE A 377 22.33 -11.45 10.18
C PHE A 377 21.80 -10.00 10.14
N GLN A 378 22.68 -9.01 9.90
CA GLN A 378 22.28 -7.61 9.77
C GLN A 378 21.96 -7.18 8.35
N SER A 379 22.34 -7.96 7.33
CA SER A 379 22.03 -7.63 5.93
C SER A 379 20.57 -7.92 5.57
N GLU A 380 19.85 -8.76 6.34
CA GLU A 380 18.44 -9.11 6.10
C GLU A 380 17.54 -7.86 5.94
N GLU A 381 17.65 -6.88 6.83
CA GLU A 381 16.80 -5.68 6.76
C GLU A 381 17.13 -4.81 5.55
N MET A 382 18.41 -4.74 5.18
CA MET A 382 18.90 -3.96 4.04
C MET A 382 18.45 -4.58 2.71
N GLU A 383 18.60 -5.90 2.55
CA GLU A 383 18.14 -6.65 1.37
C GLU A 383 16.62 -6.50 1.17
N ARG A 384 15.84 -6.52 2.26
CA ARG A 384 14.39 -6.31 2.20
C ARG A 384 14.02 -4.91 1.69
N ARG A 385 14.80 -3.87 2.04
CA ARG A 385 14.58 -2.50 1.57
C ARG A 385 15.00 -2.31 0.11
N ASP A 386 16.08 -2.96 -0.31
CA ASP A 386 16.50 -2.98 -1.71
C ASP A 386 15.41 -3.57 -2.61
N ALA A 387 14.76 -4.65 -2.17
CA ALA A 387 13.61 -5.22 -2.89
C ALA A 387 12.43 -4.23 -3.04
N TYR A 388 12.24 -3.28 -2.13
CA TYR A 388 11.16 -2.29 -2.25
C TYR A 388 11.39 -1.30 -3.40
N SER A 389 12.64 -0.97 -3.74
CA SER A 389 12.92 -0.13 -4.92
C SER A 389 12.41 -0.76 -6.21
N GLU A 390 12.59 -2.08 -6.36
CA GLU A 390 12.10 -2.83 -7.51
C GLU A 390 10.56 -2.85 -7.55
N LEU A 391 9.91 -3.02 -6.39
CA LEU A 391 8.45 -3.02 -6.31
C LEU A 391 7.84 -1.68 -6.73
N VAL A 392 8.48 -0.56 -6.39
CA VAL A 392 8.00 0.77 -6.77
C VAL A 392 8.06 0.97 -8.29
N GLU A 393 8.97 0.30 -9.00
CA GLU A 393 9.08 0.39 -10.46
C GLU A 393 7.85 -0.16 -11.19
N PHE A 394 7.14 -1.12 -10.61
CA PHE A 394 5.89 -1.65 -11.18
C PHE A 394 4.71 -0.69 -11.07
N LEU A 395 4.82 0.37 -10.26
CA LEU A 395 3.75 1.33 -10.07
C LEU A 395 3.68 2.34 -11.21
N SER A 396 2.52 2.98 -11.39
CA SER A 396 2.39 4.07 -12.36
C SER A 396 3.27 5.27 -11.98
N PRO A 397 3.76 6.08 -12.94
CA PRO A 397 4.67 7.19 -12.67
C PRO A 397 4.15 8.22 -11.64
N GLU A 398 2.83 8.36 -11.52
CA GLU A 398 2.20 9.26 -10.53
C GLU A 398 2.28 8.67 -9.11
N LEU A 399 1.95 7.38 -8.96
CA LEU A 399 2.04 6.66 -7.69
C LEU A 399 3.50 6.52 -7.23
N GLN A 400 4.42 6.31 -8.18
CA GLN A 400 5.87 6.35 -7.93
C GLN A 400 6.27 7.69 -7.30
N GLY A 401 5.78 8.81 -7.84
CA GLY A 401 6.04 10.14 -7.31
C GLY A 401 5.52 10.33 -5.88
N LEU A 402 4.30 9.89 -5.59
CA LEU A 402 3.69 9.98 -4.26
C LEU A 402 4.42 9.11 -3.22
N MET A 403 4.74 7.87 -3.57
CA MET A 403 5.49 6.98 -2.67
C MET A 403 6.92 7.45 -2.46
N CYS A 404 7.57 7.97 -3.52
CA CYS A 404 8.92 8.50 -3.41
C CYS A 404 8.98 9.70 -2.47
N ASP A 405 7.98 10.57 -2.46
CA ASP A 405 7.96 11.70 -1.53
C ASP A 405 8.02 11.24 -0.07
N GLU A 406 7.25 10.21 0.28
CA GLU A 406 7.21 9.68 1.63
C GLU A 406 8.50 8.91 2.00
N ILE A 407 9.02 8.11 1.07
CA ILE A 407 10.20 7.26 1.30
C ILE A 407 11.48 8.12 1.28
N SER A 408 11.65 8.96 0.26
CA SER A 408 12.85 9.76 0.05
C SER A 408 12.97 10.95 1.00
N ALA A 409 11.88 11.42 1.61
CA ALA A 409 11.93 12.53 2.57
C ALA A 409 12.90 12.27 3.72
N ARG A 410 13.05 11.00 4.14
CA ARG A 410 13.94 10.61 5.26
C ARG A 410 15.41 10.62 4.87
N THR A 411 15.73 10.26 3.62
CA THR A 411 17.09 10.18 3.09
C THR A 411 17.51 11.50 2.45
N LEU A 412 16.82 11.90 1.37
CA LEU A 412 17.18 13.04 0.53
C LEU A 412 16.79 14.38 1.16
N GLY A 413 15.80 14.39 2.08
CA GLY A 413 15.28 15.62 2.69
C GLY A 413 16.29 16.40 3.54
N LYS A 414 17.41 15.79 3.94
CA LYS A 414 18.48 16.46 4.71
C LYS A 414 19.63 16.98 3.83
N VAL A 415 19.64 16.66 2.55
CA VAL A 415 20.69 17.11 1.62
C VAL A 415 20.21 18.37 0.89
N ASN A 416 20.86 19.51 1.19
CA ASN A 416 20.39 20.85 0.79
C ASN A 416 20.04 21.01 -0.69
N TYR A 417 20.74 20.34 -1.62
CA TYR A 417 20.47 20.46 -3.05
C TYR A 417 19.34 19.55 -3.56
N PHE A 418 18.85 18.60 -2.75
CA PHE A 418 17.67 17.78 -3.07
C PHE A 418 16.38 18.31 -2.45
N VAL A 419 16.49 19.19 -1.45
CA VAL A 419 15.34 19.88 -0.84
C VAL A 419 14.63 20.72 -1.90
N SER A 420 13.29 20.70 -1.91
CA SER A 420 12.42 21.49 -2.80
C SER A 420 12.46 21.15 -4.31
N ARG A 421 12.91 19.95 -4.68
CA ARG A 421 12.99 19.51 -6.10
C ARG A 421 11.76 18.71 -6.54
N THR A 422 11.56 18.64 -7.85
CA THR A 422 10.45 17.86 -8.44
C THR A 422 10.49 16.39 -8.00
N ASN A 423 9.32 15.79 -7.76
CA ASN A 423 9.20 14.41 -7.26
C ASN A 423 9.83 13.41 -8.23
N ARG A 424 9.73 13.67 -9.54
CA ARG A 424 10.36 12.85 -10.59
C ARG A 424 11.88 12.87 -10.52
N PHE A 425 12.48 14.05 -10.27
CA PHE A 425 13.94 14.16 -10.09
C PHE A 425 14.38 13.43 -8.82
N ARG A 426 13.68 13.65 -7.69
CA ARG A 426 13.98 12.95 -6.42
C ARG A 426 13.84 11.43 -6.55
N PHE A 427 12.86 10.95 -7.30
CA PHE A 427 12.69 9.51 -7.57
C PHE A 427 13.82 8.93 -8.41
N ALA A 428 14.25 9.63 -9.47
CA ALA A 428 15.39 9.19 -10.27
C ALA A 428 16.67 9.09 -9.42
N ILE A 429 16.89 10.05 -8.52
CA ILE A 429 18.01 10.00 -7.56
C ILE A 429 17.87 8.82 -6.61
N TYR A 430 16.69 8.64 -6.01
CA TYR A 430 16.42 7.53 -5.08
C TYR A 430 16.66 6.16 -5.74
N LYS A 431 16.30 6.00 -7.02
CA LYS A 431 16.58 4.78 -7.79
C LYS A 431 18.06 4.54 -8.02
N ALA A 432 18.86 5.60 -8.17
CA ALA A 432 20.30 5.50 -8.36
C ALA A 432 21.10 5.37 -7.06
N LEU A 433 20.44 5.47 -5.89
CA LEU A 433 21.10 5.19 -4.61
C LEU A 433 21.38 3.70 -4.50
N THR A 434 22.62 3.37 -4.18
CA THR A 434 23.05 2.01 -3.87
C THR A 434 23.21 1.85 -2.37
N ARG A 435 22.63 0.80 -1.78
CA ARG A 435 22.76 0.54 -0.34
C ARG A 435 23.94 -0.38 -0.09
N ARG A 436 24.72 -0.08 0.95
CA ARG A 436 25.81 -0.93 1.42
C ARG A 436 25.84 -0.97 2.94
N LEU A 437 26.05 -2.17 3.46
CA LEU A 437 26.23 -2.42 4.89
C LEU A 437 27.73 -2.53 5.18
N TYR A 438 28.18 -1.90 6.26
CA TYR A 438 29.55 -1.95 6.74
C TYR A 438 29.60 -2.51 8.17
N VAL A 439 30.63 -3.29 8.48
CA VAL A 439 30.82 -3.86 9.82
C VAL A 439 31.53 -2.88 10.75
N PRO A 440 31.41 -3.03 12.09
CA PRO A 440 32.11 -2.16 13.03
C PRO A 440 33.62 -2.15 12.78
N GLN A 441 34.21 -0.96 12.91
CA GLN A 441 35.62 -0.64 12.70
C GLN A 441 36.12 -0.75 11.24
N GLU A 442 35.24 -1.06 10.30
CA GLU A 442 35.58 -1.08 8.87
C GLU A 442 35.84 0.33 8.34
N LEU A 443 36.88 0.45 7.51
CA LEU A 443 37.21 1.68 6.81
C LEU A 443 36.36 1.78 5.54
N ILE A 444 35.71 2.92 5.37
CA ILE A 444 34.87 3.20 4.20
C ILE A 444 35.75 3.97 3.21
N HIS A 445 36.14 3.31 2.11
CA HIS A 445 37.02 3.86 1.07
C HIS A 445 36.28 4.59 -0.07
N GLU A 446 35.00 4.89 0.12
CA GLU A 446 34.11 5.43 -0.92
C GLU A 446 34.12 6.97 -0.98
N ASP A 447 35.31 7.57 -0.93
CA ASP A 447 35.48 9.03 -0.80
C ASP A 447 34.94 9.80 -2.01
N ARG A 448 34.74 9.11 -3.14
CA ARG A 448 34.26 9.70 -4.40
C ARG A 448 32.75 9.68 -4.56
N LEU A 449 32.02 9.04 -3.64
CA LEU A 449 30.57 8.93 -3.67
C LEU A 449 29.96 9.91 -2.68
N LEU A 450 28.74 10.36 -2.97
CA LEU A 450 27.89 10.95 -1.93
C LEU A 450 27.52 9.83 -0.97
N ILE A 451 27.74 10.02 0.31
CA ILE A 451 27.42 9.03 1.33
C ILE A 451 26.33 9.59 2.22
N ILE A 452 25.21 8.89 2.36
CA ILE A 452 24.13 9.24 3.28
C ILE A 452 23.99 8.12 4.30
N ALA A 453 24.14 8.44 5.59
CA ALA A 453 23.97 7.43 6.64
C ALA A 453 22.48 7.13 6.84
N ASN A 454 22.02 5.91 6.57
CA ASN A 454 20.62 5.53 6.76
C ASN A 454 20.39 4.94 8.17
N GLN A 455 21.26 4.03 8.59
CA GLN A 455 21.27 3.45 9.93
C GLN A 455 22.69 3.35 10.47
N GLY A 456 22.83 3.36 11.80
CA GLY A 456 24.13 3.31 12.45
C GLY A 456 24.81 4.67 12.56
N VAL A 457 26.11 4.64 12.87
CA VAL A 457 26.93 5.79 13.19
C VAL A 457 28.28 5.69 12.47
N VAL A 458 28.59 6.73 11.69
CA VAL A 458 29.88 6.87 10.99
C VAL A 458 30.71 7.94 11.67
N GLY A 459 31.98 7.64 11.93
CA GLY A 459 32.98 8.63 12.30
C GLY A 459 33.78 9.05 11.06
N SER A 460 33.90 10.34 10.80
CA SER A 460 34.80 10.88 9.77
C SER A 460 35.40 12.19 10.26
N ASP A 461 36.73 12.27 10.30
CA ASP A 461 37.51 13.46 10.70
C ASP A 461 37.04 14.11 12.01
N GLY A 462 36.92 13.29 13.06
CA GLY A 462 36.49 13.74 14.39
C GLY A 462 35.01 14.14 14.49
N ARG A 463 34.24 14.02 13.39
CA ARG A 463 32.79 14.27 13.37
C ARG A 463 32.01 12.96 13.31
N ILE A 464 30.85 12.98 13.95
CA ILE A 464 29.93 11.85 13.98
C ILE A 464 28.76 12.14 13.05
N TYR A 465 28.48 11.21 12.15
CA TYR A 465 27.37 11.25 11.23
C TYR A 465 26.37 10.17 11.62
N THR A 466 25.12 10.59 11.78
CA THR A 466 23.99 9.74 12.16
C THR A 466 22.93 9.76 11.08
N ARG A 467 21.81 9.06 11.31
CA ARG A 467 20.72 8.89 10.36
C ARG A 467 20.30 10.17 9.61
N GLY A 468 20.38 10.11 8.29
CA GLY A 468 20.08 11.14 7.29
C GLY A 468 21.18 12.19 7.10
N MET A 469 22.28 12.16 7.85
CA MET A 469 23.40 13.06 7.60
C MET A 469 24.21 12.58 6.39
N ALA A 470 24.65 13.52 5.56
CA ALA A 470 25.43 13.23 4.36
C ALA A 470 26.90 13.64 4.53
N LEU A 471 27.80 12.79 4.02
CA LEU A 471 29.23 13.04 3.86
C LEU A 471 29.54 13.24 2.37
N ASN A 472 30.70 13.82 2.05
CA ASN A 472 31.14 14.06 0.67
C ASN A 472 30.08 14.80 -0.17
N THR A 473 29.41 15.79 0.43
CA THR A 473 28.38 16.59 -0.24
C THR A 473 28.89 17.35 -1.46
N ASP A 474 30.21 17.44 -1.63
CA ASP A 474 30.96 18.02 -2.74
C ASP A 474 31.42 16.97 -3.78
N PHE A 475 30.91 15.73 -3.74
CA PHE A 475 31.27 14.63 -4.67
C PHE A 475 31.14 14.98 -6.16
N PHE A 476 30.27 15.94 -6.50
CA PHE A 476 29.98 16.34 -7.88
C PHE A 476 31.00 17.33 -8.49
N LEU A 477 31.98 17.81 -7.72
CA LEU A 477 33.04 18.71 -8.22
C LEU A 477 33.99 17.93 -9.14
N GLN A 478 34.47 18.56 -10.21
CA GLN A 478 35.37 17.91 -11.16
C GLN A 478 36.84 17.90 -10.70
N CYS A 479 37.28 18.97 -10.04
CA CYS A 479 38.64 19.10 -9.53
C CYS A 479 38.83 18.30 -8.24
N ASP A 480 39.60 17.22 -8.30
CA ASP A 480 39.96 16.41 -7.13
C ASP A 480 40.75 17.24 -6.10
N GLU A 481 41.51 18.24 -6.54
CA GLU A 481 42.32 19.12 -5.68
C GLU A 481 41.47 19.95 -4.71
N ILE A 482 40.23 20.29 -5.03
CA ILE A 482 39.36 21.18 -4.22
C ILE A 482 38.41 20.38 -3.32
N ARG A 483 38.23 19.08 -3.63
CA ARG A 483 37.33 18.19 -2.91
C ARG A 483 37.93 17.76 -1.58
N GLU A 484 37.09 17.52 -0.58
CA GLU A 484 37.51 16.99 0.73
C GLU A 484 37.95 15.51 0.66
N ALA A 485 37.58 14.81 -0.40
CA ALA A 485 37.67 13.37 -0.62
C ALA A 485 39.08 12.76 -0.74
N GLY A 486 40.16 13.52 -0.53
CA GLY A 486 41.52 13.00 -0.63
C GLY A 486 42.10 12.42 0.66
N THR A 487 41.48 12.71 1.82
CA THR A 487 42.17 12.59 3.12
C THR A 487 41.28 12.17 4.30
N LEU A 488 39.97 11.97 4.09
CA LEU A 488 39.04 11.71 5.19
C LEU A 488 39.02 10.22 5.55
N ILE A 489 39.61 9.88 6.71
CA ILE A 489 39.49 8.54 7.27
C ILE A 489 38.07 8.36 7.81
N THR A 490 37.22 7.72 7.01
CA THR A 490 35.82 7.43 7.35
C THR A 490 35.72 6.00 7.87
N ARG A 491 35.12 5.82 9.06
CA ARG A 491 35.03 4.52 9.75
C ARG A 491 33.63 4.27 10.28
N ALA A 492 33.14 3.06 10.10
CA ALA A 492 31.92 2.59 10.74
C ALA A 492 32.18 2.34 12.24
N LEU A 493 31.44 3.01 13.13
CA LEU A 493 31.60 2.82 14.58
C LEU A 493 30.80 1.62 15.10
N ASN A 494 29.64 1.37 14.47
CA ASN A 494 28.82 0.18 14.65
C ASN A 494 28.48 -0.39 13.26
N TYR A 495 27.47 -1.25 13.17
CA TYR A 495 26.95 -1.64 11.86
C TYR A 495 26.22 -0.46 11.24
N VAL A 496 26.64 -0.10 10.04
CA VAL A 496 26.15 1.09 9.35
C VAL A 496 25.63 0.72 7.98
N GLU A 497 24.39 1.11 7.71
CA GLU A 497 23.81 1.09 6.37
C GLU A 497 23.99 2.47 5.73
N LEU A 498 24.68 2.49 4.60
CA LEU A 498 24.96 3.69 3.82
C LEU A 498 24.23 3.64 2.49
N GLU A 499 23.66 4.77 2.12
CA GLU A 499 23.12 5.03 0.79
C GLU A 499 24.13 5.86 0.00
N LEU A 500 24.60 5.31 -1.11
CA LEU A 500 25.71 5.82 -1.91
C LEU A 500 25.22 6.26 -3.28
N LEU A 501 25.61 7.46 -3.73
CA LEU A 501 25.34 7.95 -5.07
C LEU A 501 26.65 8.22 -5.84
N SER A 502 26.77 7.63 -7.03
CA SER A 502 27.93 7.89 -7.88
C SER A 502 27.82 9.21 -8.63
N ARG A 503 28.97 9.84 -8.85
CA ARG A 503 29.05 11.07 -9.68
C ARG A 503 28.53 10.83 -11.10
N ARG A 504 28.80 9.65 -11.66
CA ARG A 504 28.38 9.28 -13.02
C ARG A 504 26.86 9.23 -13.11
N ASP A 505 26.22 8.52 -12.19
CA ASP A 505 24.77 8.35 -12.18
C ASP A 505 24.07 9.66 -11.90
N PHE A 506 24.59 10.44 -10.94
CA PHE A 506 24.11 11.80 -10.70
C PHE A 506 24.19 12.67 -11.95
N ALA A 507 25.33 12.68 -12.66
CA ALA A 507 25.48 13.46 -13.88
C ALA A 507 24.51 13.03 -15.00
N LEU A 508 24.28 11.72 -15.16
CA LEU A 508 23.31 11.18 -16.12
C LEU A 508 21.87 11.63 -15.78
N ILE A 509 21.50 11.60 -14.49
CA ILE A 509 20.17 12.05 -14.06
C ILE A 509 20.00 13.54 -14.29
N VAL A 510 21.00 14.37 -13.96
CA VAL A 510 20.93 15.82 -14.21
C VAL A 510 20.75 16.14 -15.69
N ARG A 511 21.35 15.36 -16.60
CA ARG A 511 21.11 15.52 -18.05
C ARG A 511 19.68 15.19 -18.46
N GLN A 512 19.03 14.22 -17.81
CA GLN A 512 17.63 13.87 -18.07
C GLN A 512 16.66 14.95 -17.60
N PHE A 513 17.06 15.77 -16.62
CA PHE A 513 16.24 16.84 -16.03
C PHE A 513 16.87 18.22 -16.24
N PRO A 514 16.83 18.78 -17.47
CA PRO A 514 17.51 20.05 -17.79
C PRO A 514 16.99 21.25 -16.97
N ALA A 515 15.73 21.22 -16.53
CA ALA A 515 15.14 22.26 -15.70
C ALA A 515 15.83 22.39 -14.32
N GLU A 516 16.42 21.32 -13.79
CA GLU A 516 17.07 21.31 -12.48
C GLU A 516 18.57 21.66 -12.58
N ARG A 517 19.15 21.66 -13.79
CA ARG A 517 20.58 21.91 -14.04
C ARG A 517 21.08 23.25 -13.49
N PRO A 518 20.41 24.40 -13.72
CA PRO A 518 20.89 25.70 -13.22
C PRO A 518 21.04 25.72 -11.69
N TYR A 519 20.09 25.12 -10.99
CA TYR A 519 20.09 25.03 -9.53
C TYR A 519 21.27 24.18 -9.03
N ILE A 520 21.50 23.02 -9.64
CA ILE A 520 22.62 22.14 -9.28
C ILE A 520 23.96 22.81 -9.58
N THR A 521 24.07 23.56 -10.68
CA THR A 521 25.25 24.36 -11.00
C THR A 521 25.50 25.46 -9.96
N ALA A 522 24.46 26.13 -9.46
CA ALA A 522 24.61 27.10 -8.38
C ALA A 522 25.19 26.48 -7.09
N PHE A 523 24.71 25.28 -6.72
CA PHE A 523 25.29 24.53 -5.60
C PHE A 523 26.73 24.08 -5.87
N ARG A 524 27.05 23.66 -7.10
CA ARG A 524 28.43 23.35 -7.51
C ARG A 524 29.39 24.50 -7.22
N VAL A 525 29.03 25.70 -7.66
CA VAL A 525 29.85 26.90 -7.42
C VAL A 525 29.92 27.25 -5.94
N PHE A 526 28.81 27.16 -5.22
CA PHE A 526 28.76 27.43 -3.78
C PHE A 526 29.74 26.55 -2.99
N TYR A 527 29.73 25.24 -3.24
CA TYR A 527 30.62 24.30 -2.56
C TYR A 527 32.09 24.54 -2.94
N ALA A 528 32.38 24.85 -4.22
CA ALA A 528 33.73 25.19 -4.67
C ALA A 528 34.30 26.43 -3.95
N LEU A 529 33.52 27.52 -3.88
CA LEU A 529 33.93 28.76 -3.20
C LEU A 529 34.13 28.55 -1.70
N ARG A 530 33.23 27.80 -1.05
CA ARG A 530 33.34 27.47 0.38
C ARG A 530 34.65 26.77 0.70
N ARG A 531 35.11 25.86 -0.16
CA ARG A 531 36.35 25.10 0.03
C ARG A 531 37.60 25.95 -0.15
N ARG A 532 37.64 26.81 -1.18
CA ARG A 532 38.78 27.69 -1.41
C ARG A 532 38.97 28.71 -0.28
N VAL A 533 37.87 29.26 0.26
CA VAL A 533 37.93 30.15 1.44
C VAL A 533 38.45 29.41 2.68
N ALA A 534 38.11 28.13 2.85
CA ALA A 534 38.60 27.33 3.99
C ALA A 534 40.11 27.01 3.91
N ARG A 535 40.72 27.07 2.71
CA ARG A 535 42.17 26.84 2.52
C ARG A 535 43.05 28.08 2.72
N GLY A 536 42.47 29.27 2.86
CA GLY A 536 43.21 30.48 3.19
C GLY A 536 43.91 31.17 2.01
N ASP A 537 43.64 30.78 0.75
CA ASP A 537 44.31 31.29 -0.44
C ASP A 537 43.97 32.76 -0.82
N LEU A 538 43.39 33.57 0.06
CA LEU A 538 43.01 34.95 -0.26
C LEU A 538 43.29 35.94 0.89
N LEU A 539 44.33 36.77 0.63
CA LEU A 539 44.50 38.21 0.94
C LEU A 539 45.52 38.60 2.04
N GLU A 540 46.70 39.05 1.61
CA GLU A 540 47.42 40.21 2.17
C GLU A 540 47.03 41.47 1.38
N ALA A 541 46.97 42.63 2.05
CA ALA A 541 46.58 43.92 1.47
C ALA A 541 47.55 45.03 1.87
N PRO A 542 47.73 46.08 1.04
CA PRO A 542 48.02 47.41 1.53
C PRO A 542 46.86 48.39 1.26
N SER A 543 46.60 49.19 2.27
CA SER A 543 45.64 50.30 2.36
C SER A 543 46.11 51.56 1.62
N THR A 544 45.20 52.28 0.99
CA THR A 544 45.13 53.76 0.82
C THR A 544 43.73 54.05 0.25
N GLY A 545 43.02 55.16 0.43
CA GLY A 545 43.22 56.47 1.06
C GLY A 545 42.00 57.31 0.64
N SER A 546 41.54 58.18 1.52
CA SER A 546 40.28 58.96 1.52
C SER A 546 39.99 59.85 0.29
N GLY A 547 38.70 59.96 -0.04
CA GLY A 547 38.12 61.06 -0.83
C GLY A 547 36.61 61.19 -0.54
N GLU A 548 36.22 62.27 0.12
CA GLU A 548 34.83 62.53 0.54
C GLU A 548 33.90 62.78 -0.65
N THR A 549 32.91 61.91 -0.80
CA THR A 549 31.57 62.24 -1.32
C THR A 549 30.55 61.65 -0.33
N ASP A 550 29.30 62.11 -0.34
CA ASP A 550 28.34 61.73 0.69
C ASP A 550 27.75 60.32 0.40
N PHE A 551 28.37 59.28 0.99
CA PHE A 551 28.01 57.86 0.80
C PHE A 551 26.52 57.57 1.07
N GLY A 552 25.90 58.32 1.99
CA GLY A 552 24.51 58.16 2.38
C GLY A 552 23.52 58.37 1.22
N ALA A 553 23.76 59.38 0.36
CA ALA A 553 22.89 59.67 -0.77
C ALA A 553 22.94 58.57 -1.85
N CYS A 554 24.13 58.03 -2.12
CA CYS A 554 24.31 56.90 -3.04
C CYS A 554 23.64 55.63 -2.50
N PHE A 555 23.74 55.37 -1.20
CA PHE A 555 23.13 54.21 -0.57
C PHE A 555 21.60 54.24 -0.63
N ASP A 556 20.99 55.39 -0.37
CA ASP A 556 19.54 55.56 -0.46
C ASP A 556 19.02 55.50 -1.90
N ALA A 557 19.80 55.97 -2.87
CA ALA A 557 19.46 55.86 -4.30
C ALA A 557 19.48 54.40 -4.77
N VAL A 558 20.52 53.64 -4.44
CA VAL A 558 20.64 52.20 -4.78
C VAL A 558 19.54 51.36 -4.11
N ARG A 559 19.12 51.74 -2.91
CA ARG A 559 18.02 51.07 -2.21
C ARG A 559 16.66 51.26 -2.90
N ARG A 560 16.45 52.39 -3.57
CA ARG A 560 15.23 52.67 -4.35
C ARG A 560 15.30 52.04 -5.74
N ASP A 561 16.43 52.20 -6.42
CA ASP A 561 16.69 51.69 -7.77
C ASP A 561 18.09 51.03 -7.84
N PRO A 562 18.17 49.70 -8.06
CA PRO A 562 19.46 48.98 -8.19
C PRO A 562 20.38 49.53 -9.28
N LEU A 563 19.83 50.12 -10.35
CA LEU A 563 20.62 50.68 -11.46
C LEU A 563 21.32 52.00 -11.08
N ALA A 564 20.93 52.63 -9.98
CA ALA A 564 21.60 53.84 -9.49
C ALA A 564 23.08 53.61 -9.12
N ILE A 565 23.51 52.35 -8.97
CA ILE A 565 24.91 52.00 -8.73
C ILE A 565 25.85 52.44 -9.87
N VAL A 566 25.33 52.58 -11.10
CA VAL A 566 26.09 53.04 -12.27
C VAL A 566 26.54 54.49 -12.10
N GLY A 567 25.75 55.32 -11.42
CA GLY A 567 26.04 56.73 -11.15
C GLY A 567 26.89 56.97 -9.91
N CYS A 568 27.21 55.94 -9.12
CA CYS A 568 27.98 56.09 -7.90
C CYS A 568 29.48 56.30 -8.21
N PRO A 569 30.21 57.14 -7.45
CA PRO A 569 31.67 57.20 -7.48
C PRO A 569 32.33 55.82 -7.34
N GLU A 570 33.50 55.62 -7.96
CA GLU A 570 34.21 54.33 -7.91
C GLU A 570 34.59 53.93 -6.49
N ASP A 571 34.94 54.91 -5.64
CA ASP A 571 35.27 54.70 -4.23
C ASP A 571 34.09 54.09 -3.43
N PHE A 572 32.86 54.35 -3.85
CA PHE A 572 31.66 53.76 -3.22
C PHE A 572 31.27 52.42 -3.82
N ARG A 573 31.59 52.20 -5.10
CA ARG A 573 31.45 50.89 -5.76
C ARG A 573 32.47 49.87 -5.25
N ASP A 574 33.44 50.28 -4.43
CA ASP A 574 34.34 49.42 -3.66
C ASP A 574 33.77 49.03 -2.27
N ASN A 575 32.65 49.62 -1.86
CA ASN A 575 31.97 49.28 -0.61
C ASN A 575 31.00 48.11 -0.79
N ALA A 576 31.31 46.98 -0.15
CA ALA A 576 30.52 45.75 -0.24
C ALA A 576 29.05 45.94 0.14
N ALA A 577 28.72 46.83 1.08
CA ALA A 577 27.33 47.02 1.54
C ALA A 577 26.45 47.66 0.46
N LEU A 578 26.97 48.65 -0.27
CA LEU A 578 26.26 49.34 -1.35
C LEU A 578 25.98 48.37 -2.50
N VAL A 579 27.02 47.69 -2.98
CA VAL A 579 26.92 46.76 -4.11
C VAL A 579 26.04 45.56 -3.74
N HIS A 580 26.10 45.09 -2.50
CA HIS A 580 25.22 44.01 -2.02
C HIS A 580 23.74 44.40 -2.07
N GLU A 581 23.39 45.66 -1.80
CA GLU A 581 21.99 46.09 -1.86
C GLU A 581 21.45 46.07 -3.28
N ALA A 582 22.27 46.42 -4.28
CA ALA A 582 21.92 46.28 -5.69
C ALA A 582 21.77 44.82 -6.13
N LEU A 583 22.70 43.95 -5.70
CA LEU A 583 22.73 42.52 -6.06
C LEU A 583 21.53 41.72 -5.53
N LYS A 584 20.82 42.22 -4.51
CA LYS A 584 19.58 41.58 -4.02
C LYS A 584 18.48 41.49 -5.07
N ARG A 585 18.50 42.38 -6.07
CA ARG A 585 17.48 42.42 -7.14
C ARG A 585 18.02 41.97 -8.50
N ASP A 586 19.28 42.27 -8.81
CA ASP A 586 19.90 41.87 -10.08
C ASP A 586 21.38 41.52 -9.87
N ALA A 587 21.72 40.25 -10.08
CA ALA A 587 23.08 39.75 -9.94
C ALA A 587 24.04 40.22 -11.05
N SER A 588 23.54 40.67 -12.20
CA SER A 588 24.34 41.17 -13.33
C SER A 588 25.03 42.52 -13.02
N LEU A 589 24.59 43.20 -11.95
CA LEU A 589 25.14 44.48 -11.50
C LEU A 589 26.51 44.33 -10.84
N ILE A 590 26.99 43.10 -10.61
CA ILE A 590 28.35 42.83 -10.13
C ILE A 590 29.43 43.42 -11.05
N ARG A 591 29.11 43.66 -12.33
CA ARG A 591 30.00 44.32 -13.31
C ARG A 591 30.44 45.72 -12.90
N TYR A 592 29.62 46.39 -12.09
CA TYR A 592 29.90 47.73 -11.60
C TYR A 592 30.65 47.71 -10.26
N ALA A 593 30.90 46.55 -9.66
CA ALA A 593 31.70 46.44 -8.45
C ALA A 593 33.19 46.69 -8.75
N SER A 594 33.93 47.18 -7.76
CA SER A 594 35.39 47.35 -7.86
C SER A 594 36.08 46.04 -8.23
N ALA A 595 37.27 46.12 -8.83
CA ALA A 595 38.09 44.93 -9.12
C ALA A 595 38.39 44.10 -7.86
N ARG A 596 38.53 44.76 -6.70
CA ARG A 596 38.71 44.10 -5.39
C ARG A 596 37.50 43.26 -5.02
N LEU A 597 36.29 43.80 -5.11
CA LEU A 597 35.06 43.08 -4.77
C LEU A 597 34.74 41.96 -5.78
N ARG A 598 35.07 42.17 -7.07
CA ARG A 598 34.96 41.13 -8.11
C ARG A 598 35.94 39.97 -7.92
N GLY A 599 37.06 40.22 -7.24
CA GLY A 599 38.03 39.21 -6.82
C GLY A 599 37.73 38.58 -5.44
N ASP A 600 36.84 39.16 -4.64
CA ASP A 600 36.48 38.64 -3.31
C ASP A 600 35.48 37.49 -3.42
N ALA A 601 35.96 36.27 -3.13
CA ALA A 601 35.17 35.05 -3.13
C ALA A 601 33.94 35.12 -2.20
N ARG A 602 34.02 35.81 -1.06
CA ARG A 602 32.87 35.94 -0.13
C ARG A 602 31.79 36.83 -0.71
N PHE A 603 32.18 37.84 -1.47
CA PHE A 603 31.28 38.77 -2.13
C PHE A 603 30.60 38.12 -3.34
N VAL A 604 31.37 37.46 -4.22
CA VAL A 604 30.87 36.70 -5.38
C VAL A 604 29.92 35.57 -4.93
N ARG A 605 30.20 34.89 -3.82
CA ARG A 605 29.30 33.87 -3.24
C ARG A 605 27.90 34.43 -2.97
N ARG A 606 27.78 35.65 -2.46
CA ARG A 606 26.49 36.30 -2.16
C ARG A 606 25.76 36.72 -3.43
N ALA A 607 26.49 37.18 -4.44
CA ALA A 607 25.92 37.51 -5.75
C ALA A 607 25.30 36.28 -6.43
N ILE A 608 25.99 35.13 -6.40
CA ILE A 608 25.51 33.88 -7.01
C ILE A 608 24.30 33.32 -6.26
N THR A 609 24.28 33.41 -4.92
CA THR A 609 23.12 32.99 -4.14
C THR A 609 21.91 33.90 -4.34
N ALA A 610 22.11 35.20 -4.63
CA ALA A 610 21.04 36.12 -5.00
C ALA A 610 20.53 35.92 -6.44
N ALA A 611 21.36 35.43 -7.37
CA ALA A 611 21.00 35.19 -8.77
C ALA A 611 19.97 34.06 -8.99
N GLY A 612 19.79 33.16 -8.02
CA GLY A 612 18.83 32.06 -8.11
C GLY A 612 19.09 31.12 -9.31
N ALA A 613 18.03 30.64 -9.96
CA ALA A 613 18.08 29.67 -11.06
C ALA A 613 18.58 30.24 -12.41
N GLY A 614 18.96 31.52 -12.47
CA GLY A 614 19.64 32.09 -13.63
C GLY A 614 21.09 31.62 -13.65
N TRP A 615 21.52 31.01 -14.75
CA TRP A 615 22.91 30.55 -14.90
C TRP A 615 23.90 31.68 -14.57
N PRO A 616 25.08 31.38 -14.00
CA PRO A 616 26.11 32.38 -13.68
C PRO A 616 26.72 33.08 -14.91
N GLU A 617 26.17 32.89 -16.12
CA GLU A 617 26.59 33.53 -17.37
C GLU A 617 26.56 35.06 -17.34
N SER A 618 25.68 35.68 -16.56
CA SER A 618 25.65 37.13 -16.37
C SER A 618 26.69 37.64 -15.37
N VAL A 619 27.26 36.75 -14.55
CA VAL A 619 28.18 37.08 -13.44
C VAL A 619 29.62 36.73 -13.82
N LEU A 620 29.85 35.56 -14.44
CA LEU A 620 31.15 35.04 -14.82
C LEU A 620 31.99 35.99 -15.70
N PRO A 621 31.42 36.76 -16.66
CA PRO A 621 32.17 37.72 -17.44
C PRO A 621 32.72 38.90 -16.66
N HIS A 622 32.22 39.08 -15.45
CA HIS A 622 32.45 40.24 -14.61
C HIS A 622 33.20 39.86 -13.33
N VAL A 623 33.83 38.70 -13.31
CA VAL A 623 34.66 38.20 -12.21
C VAL A 623 36.13 38.22 -12.66
N SER A 624 37.08 38.36 -11.73
CA SER A 624 38.52 38.39 -12.06
C SER A 624 38.95 37.15 -12.86
N GLU A 625 39.95 37.28 -13.75
CA GLU A 625 40.40 36.15 -14.59
C GLU A 625 40.82 34.92 -13.77
N ASP A 626 41.50 35.11 -12.63
CA ASP A 626 41.90 34.02 -11.74
C ASP A 626 40.71 33.25 -11.18
N LEU A 627 39.67 33.96 -10.75
CA LEU A 627 38.47 33.36 -10.19
C LEU A 627 37.58 32.78 -11.31
N ARG A 628 37.59 33.38 -12.51
CA ARG A 628 36.91 32.90 -13.71
C ARG A 628 37.52 31.61 -14.25
N GLY A 629 38.84 31.53 -14.36
CA GLY A 629 39.59 30.33 -14.73
C GLY A 629 39.39 29.20 -13.71
N LEU A 630 39.24 29.54 -12.44
CA LEU A 630 38.88 28.58 -11.40
C LEU A 630 37.44 28.08 -11.53
N LEU A 631 36.50 28.97 -11.84
CA LEU A 631 35.10 28.59 -11.99
C LEU A 631 34.88 27.72 -13.23
N THR A 632 35.59 27.99 -14.34
CA THR A 632 35.54 27.16 -15.56
C THR A 632 36.21 25.80 -15.36
N THR A 633 37.35 25.73 -14.67
CA THR A 633 38.02 24.45 -14.36
C THR A 633 37.19 23.56 -13.43
N VAL A 634 36.45 24.14 -12.47
CA VAL A 634 35.63 23.39 -11.51
C VAL A 634 34.26 22.98 -12.08
N CYS A 635 33.67 23.80 -12.95
CA CYS A 635 32.38 23.51 -13.57
C CYS A 635 32.49 22.65 -14.84
N GLY A 636 33.64 22.66 -15.50
CA GLY A 636 33.88 21.98 -16.78
C GLY A 636 33.35 22.77 -17.98
N ASP A 637 33.91 22.49 -19.16
CA ASP A 637 33.39 22.95 -20.44
C ASP A 637 32.16 22.10 -20.80
N ASP A 638 30.97 22.72 -20.80
CA ASP A 638 29.70 22.02 -21.02
C ASP A 638 29.50 21.55 -22.49
N SER A 639 30.51 21.71 -23.33
CA SER A 639 30.56 21.24 -24.73
C SER A 639 30.86 19.75 -24.89
N LEU A 640 31.24 19.04 -23.81
CA LEU A 640 31.57 17.60 -23.84
C LEU A 640 30.74 16.75 -22.88
N LEU A 641 29.58 17.25 -22.40
CA LEU A 641 28.60 16.45 -21.66
C LEU A 641 27.38 16.11 -22.54
#